data_AF-A0A8S2ATI7-F1
#
_entry.id   AF-A0A8S2ATI7-F1
#
_cell.length_a   1.000
_cell.length_b   1.000
_cell.length_c   1.000
_cell.angle_alpha   90.00
_cell.angle_beta   90.00
_cell.angle_gamma   90.00
#
_symmetry.space_group_name_H-M   'P 1'
#
loop_
_entity.id
_entity.type
_entity.pdbx_description
1 polymer ?
#
loop_
_entity_poly.entity_id
_entity_poly.type
_entity_poly.pdbx_seq_one_letter_code
_entity_poly.pdbx_strand_id
1 'polypeptide(L)'
;MKMMKAVGTNTHAAIAGFNEICFCPNPGTRDLNEFLIGLVRSKHYELVLSLCSRTHMQSIILPDLVTWNILVNCFSKCGRFSHALCIMGKMMKLRFQPNAATYGPIVKGACDSMDVVVALDVLKQIGLCRANRLAKSEEMMHEMLRIGVSPYVVTYSGVLNGYAKRGLTQPAEEMSAKWLEGVLLWIIMLSGLCNNQMHLEALKLFDSLMNTEMCFDKELHTIMIEGSFKFKKIKEACALFLTLPMKGVQIDLHYGLCKRSMIAKAEMVVSKLIQEEHTRLMTTRMESKGKLLGDDFSSSLTDRDSSRLSLTPHVAPMEKVLLSVLSFLTSNLSAPDAFTNELYCPNNETTLVFVTVTQTMSSTKLIISIPFFLSLLLRFSSAQSFVKATYWFAESESPVADIDSSLFTHLFCAFADINTLTYQVIVSSRNKPKFSTFTQTVQRRNPTVRTLLSIGGDFTYNFAFASMASNPTSRKLFIGSSIRLARSYGFHGLNLYWKYPSTTAEMDDFGKLLQEWRLAVIAEARSSGKPRLLLTAAVFYSYSYYSVLHPVQAVADSLDWVNLVAYDFYDSGSSRVTCSPAPLYDFITAGPSCDAGVRAWTQAGLPSKKAVLGFPFYGYAWCLTDAKNHNYYSNSSGPAISPDGSIGYNKIRRFIVDNKATTVYNLTLVQNYCYARKTWIGYDDNQSIVTKVRYAKQRGLLGYFSWHVGADDNSLLSRAASQAWDAKAATTIILHNSKMSSTKLISLIVSITFFLSLPSSSAQTVVKASYWFPASEFPVTDIDSSLFTHLFCAFADLNSQTNQVTVASANQPKFSTFTQTVQRRNPSVKTLLSIGGGIADKTAYASMASNPTSRKSFIDSSIRLARSYGFHGLDLDWEYPSSATEMTNFGTLLREWRSAVVAEASSSGKPRLLLAAAVFYSNNYYSVLYPVQSVASSLDWVNLMAYDFYGPGWSRVTGPPAALFDPSNAGPSGDAGARSWIQAGLPAKKAVLGFPYYGYAWRLTNANSHSYYAPTTGAAISPDGSIGYGQIRKFIVDNGATTVYNSTVVGDYCYSGTTWIGYDDNQSIVTKVRYAKQRGLLGYFSWHVGADDNSGLSRAASQTWDATTATTRTIQKIIMCCNFPGYTLLSIGGGSANKDAFASMASNPNSRRSFIQSTITVARSYGFHGLDLDWDYPRNAKEMSDFGMLLQEWRSAVKAESSSRDTPALILTAAVYYSWNYHEVPVPCSGHFQQLGLG
;
A
#
# COMPACT_ATOMS: atom_id res chain seq x y z
N MET A 1 22.10 -18.80 -3.58
CA MET A 1 23.37 -19.05 -2.86
C MET A 1 24.22 -17.81 -2.58
N LYS A 2 24.90 -17.14 -3.55
CA LYS A 2 25.85 -16.03 -3.24
C LYS A 2 25.28 -14.95 -2.29
N MET A 3 24.02 -14.55 -2.46
CA MET A 3 23.30 -13.64 -1.56
C MET A 3 23.29 -14.06 -0.08
N MET A 4 23.18 -15.37 0.22
CA MET A 4 22.93 -15.87 1.58
C MET A 4 24.11 -15.69 2.54
N LYS A 5 25.34 -15.43 2.03
CA LYS A 5 26.48 -15.04 2.88
C LYS A 5 26.51 -13.55 3.24
N ALA A 6 25.74 -12.70 2.55
CA ALA A 6 25.72 -11.24 2.79
C ALA A 6 24.59 -10.78 3.73
N VAL A 7 23.59 -11.63 4.00
CA VAL A 7 22.38 -11.28 4.76
C VAL A 7 22.62 -11.20 6.28
N GLY A 8 23.70 -11.78 6.80
CA GLY A 8 23.94 -12.00 8.23
C GLY A 8 24.15 -10.77 9.13
N THR A 9 24.14 -9.55 8.59
CA THR A 9 24.36 -8.30 9.38
C THR A 9 23.47 -7.12 8.98
N ASN A 10 22.65 -7.20 7.92
CA ASN A 10 21.94 -6.03 7.37
C ASN A 10 20.46 -6.31 7.11
N THR A 11 19.60 -5.68 7.92
CA THR A 11 18.12 -5.74 7.81
C THR A 11 17.57 -5.21 6.49
N HIS A 12 18.19 -4.20 5.89
CA HIS A 12 17.76 -3.69 4.58
C HIS A 12 18.08 -4.68 3.45
N ALA A 13 19.24 -5.34 3.51
CA ALA A 13 19.58 -6.41 2.56
C ALA A 13 18.67 -7.64 2.73
N ALA A 14 18.30 -7.98 3.98
CA ALA A 14 17.32 -9.03 4.26
C ALA A 14 15.93 -8.69 3.69
N ILE A 15 15.44 -7.45 3.88
CA ILE A 15 14.16 -7.00 3.31
C ILE A 15 14.21 -6.98 1.78
N ALA A 16 15.32 -6.54 1.18
CA ALA A 16 15.50 -6.53 -0.28
C ALA A 16 15.45 -7.95 -0.88
N GLY A 17 16.24 -8.89 -0.35
CA GLY A 17 16.23 -10.28 -0.81
C GLY A 17 14.90 -11.00 -0.56
N PHE A 18 14.21 -10.70 0.55
CA PHE A 18 12.86 -11.20 0.81
C PHE A 18 11.85 -10.68 -0.21
N ASN A 19 11.88 -9.39 -0.54
CA ASN A 19 11.04 -8.81 -1.57
C ASN A 19 11.35 -9.42 -2.95
N GLU A 20 12.62 -9.63 -3.29
CA GLU A 20 13.03 -10.25 -4.56
C GLU A 20 12.45 -11.67 -4.70
N ILE A 21 12.50 -12.48 -3.64
CA ILE A 21 11.83 -13.80 -3.57
C ILE A 21 10.31 -13.64 -3.75
N CYS A 22 9.67 -12.64 -3.13
CA CYS A 22 8.22 -12.44 -3.21
C CYS A 22 7.74 -11.90 -4.58
N PHE A 23 8.61 -11.24 -5.35
CA PHE A 23 8.28 -10.68 -6.67
C PHE A 23 8.79 -11.52 -7.85
N CYS A 24 9.45 -12.66 -7.61
CA CYS A 24 9.76 -13.63 -8.66
C CYS A 24 8.48 -14.18 -9.33
N PRO A 25 8.46 -14.45 -10.66
CA PRO A 25 7.23 -14.84 -11.36
C PRO A 25 6.62 -16.21 -11.00
N ASN A 26 7.33 -17.05 -10.24
CA ASN A 26 6.84 -18.35 -9.77
C ASN A 26 7.63 -18.79 -8.51
N PRO A 27 7.40 -18.16 -7.34
CA PRO A 27 8.30 -18.28 -6.20
C PRO A 27 8.00 -19.50 -5.33
N GLY A 28 8.99 -20.35 -5.12
CA GLY A 28 8.83 -21.59 -4.35
C GLY A 28 8.80 -21.35 -2.83
N THR A 29 7.87 -22.02 -2.14
CA THR A 29 7.86 -22.08 -0.67
C THR A 29 9.19 -22.63 -0.11
N ARG A 30 9.89 -23.46 -0.90
CA ARG A 30 11.25 -23.93 -0.60
C ARG A 30 12.27 -22.79 -0.48
N ASP A 31 12.34 -21.89 -1.47
CA ASP A 31 13.32 -20.80 -1.49
C ASP A 31 13.06 -19.80 -0.35
N LEU A 32 11.78 -19.54 -0.07
CA LEU A 32 11.33 -18.81 1.11
C LEU A 32 11.78 -19.49 2.41
N ASN A 33 11.56 -20.80 2.56
CA ASN A 33 11.96 -21.55 3.75
C ASN A 33 13.49 -21.57 3.94
N GLU A 34 14.28 -21.79 2.88
CA GLU A 34 15.75 -21.75 2.95
C GLU A 34 16.27 -20.36 3.35
N PHE A 35 15.63 -19.28 2.86
CA PHE A 35 15.93 -17.91 3.27
C PHE A 35 15.58 -17.63 4.74
N LEU A 36 14.37 -18.01 5.18
CA LEU A 36 13.92 -17.82 6.56
C LEU A 36 14.76 -18.65 7.55
N ILE A 37 15.14 -19.88 7.22
CA ILE A 37 16.05 -20.70 8.02
C ILE A 37 17.42 -20.02 8.18
N GLY A 38 17.91 -19.29 7.17
CA GLY A 38 19.11 -18.46 7.26
C GLY A 38 18.98 -17.35 8.32
N LEU A 39 17.85 -16.65 8.36
CA LEU A 39 17.57 -15.62 9.37
C LEU A 39 17.38 -16.21 10.78
N VAL A 40 16.74 -17.38 10.92
CA VAL A 40 16.59 -18.12 12.18
C VAL A 40 17.95 -18.57 12.74
N ARG A 41 18.84 -19.09 11.89
CA ARG A 41 20.23 -19.42 12.26
C ARG A 41 21.01 -18.18 12.70
N SER A 42 20.71 -17.02 12.09
CA SER A 42 21.27 -15.70 12.44
C SER A 42 20.57 -15.04 13.65
N LYS A 43 19.67 -15.76 14.35
CA LYS A 43 18.90 -15.30 15.53
C LYS A 43 17.96 -14.10 15.30
N HIS A 44 17.65 -13.74 14.06
CA HIS A 44 16.76 -12.62 13.73
C HIS A 44 15.26 -13.02 13.80
N TYR A 45 14.82 -13.57 14.93
CA TYR A 45 13.49 -14.18 15.09
C TYR A 45 12.33 -13.18 14.86
N GLU A 46 12.37 -11.99 15.49
CA GLU A 46 11.34 -10.95 15.28
C GLU A 46 11.30 -10.43 13.84
N LEU A 47 12.44 -10.40 13.13
CA LEU A 47 12.47 -10.04 11.71
C LEU A 47 11.75 -11.12 10.87
N VAL A 48 11.96 -12.40 11.15
CA VAL A 48 11.23 -13.50 10.50
C VAL A 48 9.72 -13.37 10.73
N LEU A 49 9.28 -13.06 11.95
CA LEU A 49 7.87 -12.82 12.26
C LEU A 49 7.30 -11.59 11.50
N SER A 50 8.08 -10.50 11.39
CA SER A 50 7.71 -9.29 10.64
C SER A 50 7.67 -9.51 9.12
N LEU A 51 8.57 -10.34 8.57
CA LEU A 51 8.60 -10.68 7.15
C LEU A 51 7.46 -11.64 6.78
N CYS A 52 7.21 -12.68 7.58
CA CYS A 52 6.11 -13.61 7.33
C CYS A 52 4.72 -12.95 7.45
N SER A 53 4.56 -11.94 8.30
CA SER A 53 3.34 -11.13 8.35
C SER A 53 3.20 -10.19 7.14
N ARG A 54 4.28 -9.89 6.39
CA ARG A 54 4.22 -9.17 5.10
C ARG A 54 3.87 -10.09 3.93
N THR A 55 4.37 -11.32 3.85
CA THR A 55 3.92 -12.28 2.81
C THR A 55 2.43 -12.62 2.95
N HIS A 56 1.91 -12.70 4.17
CA HIS A 56 0.47 -12.84 4.41
C HIS A 56 -0.37 -11.67 3.84
N MET A 57 0.19 -10.47 3.65
CA MET A 57 -0.48 -9.35 2.97
C MET A 57 -0.34 -9.37 1.44
N GLN A 58 0.48 -10.24 0.85
CA GLN A 58 0.73 -10.29 -0.61
C GLN A 58 0.17 -11.54 -1.29
N SER A 59 -0.09 -12.63 -0.55
CA SER A 59 -0.77 -13.85 -1.00
C SER A 59 -0.21 -14.54 -2.26
N ILE A 60 1.10 -14.43 -2.53
CA ILE A 60 1.77 -15.07 -3.68
C ILE A 60 2.34 -16.45 -3.33
N ILE A 61 2.76 -16.69 -2.08
CA ILE A 61 3.35 -17.96 -1.62
C ILE A 61 2.46 -18.59 -0.54
N LEU A 62 2.17 -19.90 -0.69
CA LEU A 62 1.43 -20.66 0.33
C LEU A 62 2.41 -21.23 1.40
N PRO A 63 2.16 -21.01 2.71
CA PRO A 63 2.93 -21.63 3.78
C PRO A 63 2.77 -23.15 3.82
N ASP A 64 3.88 -23.86 3.99
CA ASP A 64 3.91 -25.31 4.23
C ASP A 64 4.21 -25.66 5.70
N LEU A 65 4.28 -26.96 6.02
CA LEU A 65 4.59 -27.45 7.37
C LEU A 65 5.94 -26.93 7.90
N VAL A 66 6.92 -26.70 7.02
CA VAL A 66 8.23 -26.15 7.39
C VAL A 66 8.10 -24.67 7.73
N THR A 67 7.32 -23.91 6.96
CA THR A 67 7.00 -22.49 7.21
C THR A 67 6.32 -22.33 8.58
N TRP A 68 5.34 -23.20 8.90
CA TRP A 68 4.67 -23.17 10.20
C TRP A 68 5.60 -23.54 11.37
N ASN A 69 6.45 -24.56 11.21
CA ASN A 69 7.43 -24.93 12.23
C ASN A 69 8.50 -23.84 12.46
N ILE A 70 8.90 -23.10 11.41
CA ILE A 70 9.75 -21.91 11.51
C ILE A 70 9.09 -20.86 12.40
N LEU A 71 7.79 -20.57 12.21
CA LEU A 71 7.04 -19.60 13.01
C LEU A 71 6.89 -20.04 14.47
N VAL A 72 6.52 -21.31 14.73
CA VAL A 72 6.41 -21.87 16.09
C VAL A 72 7.75 -21.75 16.84
N ASN A 73 8.85 -22.10 16.18
CA ASN A 73 10.19 -21.93 16.75
C ASN A 73 10.54 -20.46 17.01
N CYS A 74 10.23 -19.53 16.09
CA CYS A 74 10.49 -18.11 16.30
C CYS A 74 9.71 -17.53 17.49
N PHE A 75 8.40 -17.80 17.59
CA PHE A 75 7.61 -17.34 18.74
C PHE A 75 8.11 -17.92 20.06
N SER A 76 8.49 -19.21 20.10
CA SER A 76 9.15 -19.83 21.26
C SER A 76 10.47 -19.13 21.62
N LYS A 77 11.34 -18.87 20.64
CA LYS A 77 12.63 -18.18 20.86
C LYS A 77 12.51 -16.71 21.28
N CYS A 78 11.39 -16.06 21.02
CA CYS A 78 11.06 -14.74 21.53
C CYS A 78 10.35 -14.76 22.91
N GLY A 79 10.25 -15.92 23.58
CA GLY A 79 9.51 -16.06 24.85
C GLY A 79 7.98 -15.96 24.70
N ARG A 80 7.47 -15.81 23.47
CA ARG A 80 6.03 -15.63 23.16
C ARG A 80 5.33 -16.99 23.03
N PHE A 81 5.46 -17.82 24.06
CA PHE A 81 4.97 -19.21 24.09
C PHE A 81 3.47 -19.33 23.78
N SER A 82 2.63 -18.45 24.33
CA SER A 82 1.19 -18.41 24.03
C SER A 82 0.88 -18.23 22.54
N HIS A 83 1.71 -17.46 21.84
CA HIS A 83 1.56 -17.23 20.40
C HIS A 83 2.03 -18.44 19.60
N ALA A 84 3.07 -19.15 20.06
CA ALA A 84 3.49 -20.42 19.46
C ALA A 84 2.37 -21.49 19.54
N LEU A 85 1.65 -21.56 20.66
CA LEU A 85 0.45 -22.41 20.78
C LEU A 85 -0.67 -21.97 19.84
N CYS A 86 -0.95 -20.66 19.70
CA CYS A 86 -1.93 -20.18 18.72
C CYS A 86 -1.55 -20.52 17.27
N ILE A 87 -0.26 -20.47 16.91
CA ILE A 87 0.21 -20.90 15.59
C ILE A 87 0.05 -22.42 15.41
N MET A 88 0.37 -23.24 16.41
CA MET A 88 0.12 -24.68 16.36
C MET A 88 -1.38 -25.00 16.17
N GLY A 89 -2.27 -24.34 16.92
CA GLY A 89 -3.71 -24.49 16.76
C GLY A 89 -4.22 -24.02 15.38
N LYS A 90 -3.63 -22.98 14.80
CA LYS A 90 -3.91 -22.53 13.42
C LYS A 90 -3.43 -23.55 12.39
N MET A 91 -2.23 -24.12 12.58
CA MET A 91 -1.66 -25.16 11.73
C MET A 91 -2.54 -26.42 11.69
N MET A 92 -3.00 -26.88 12.86
CA MET A 92 -3.94 -28.02 12.99
C MET A 92 -5.30 -27.75 12.33
N LYS A 93 -5.86 -26.54 12.51
CA LYS A 93 -7.11 -26.12 11.82
C LYS A 93 -6.97 -26.11 10.28
N LEU A 94 -5.75 -25.90 9.77
CA LEU A 94 -5.42 -25.98 8.35
C LEU A 94 -4.99 -27.40 7.90
N ARG A 95 -5.27 -28.43 8.71
CA ARG A 95 -4.96 -29.86 8.47
C ARG A 95 -3.48 -30.22 8.33
N PHE A 96 -2.57 -29.33 8.70
CA PHE A 96 -1.14 -29.66 8.83
C PHE A 96 -0.90 -30.40 10.15
N GLN A 97 -0.32 -31.61 10.09
CA GLN A 97 -0.04 -32.43 11.27
C GLN A 97 1.20 -31.92 12.03
N PRO A 98 1.12 -31.61 13.34
CA PRO A 98 2.28 -31.32 14.17
C PRO A 98 3.25 -32.50 14.25
N ASN A 99 4.54 -32.21 14.41
CA ASN A 99 5.58 -33.23 14.55
C ASN A 99 6.64 -32.83 15.59
N ALA A 100 7.71 -33.60 15.73
CA ALA A 100 8.77 -33.33 16.70
C ALA A 100 9.40 -31.92 16.57
N ALA A 101 9.44 -31.34 15.37
CA ALA A 101 9.92 -29.97 15.15
C ALA A 101 8.89 -28.90 15.54
N THR A 102 7.60 -29.24 15.67
CA THR A 102 6.57 -28.40 16.28
C THR A 102 6.61 -28.48 17.80
N TYR A 103 6.60 -29.70 18.35
CA TYR A 103 6.48 -29.93 19.79
C TYR A 103 7.77 -29.62 20.58
N GLY A 104 8.95 -29.90 20.02
CA GLY A 104 10.24 -29.65 20.69
C GLY A 104 10.44 -28.20 21.15
N PRO A 105 10.25 -27.19 20.27
CA PRO A 105 10.30 -25.78 20.66
C PRO A 105 9.21 -25.37 21.66
N ILE A 106 8.04 -26.01 21.63
CA ILE A 106 6.93 -25.75 22.56
C ILE A 106 7.28 -26.29 23.95
N VAL A 107 7.57 -27.59 24.08
CA VAL A 107 7.95 -28.22 25.36
C VAL A 107 9.16 -27.52 25.98
N LYS A 108 10.20 -27.21 25.18
CA LYS A 108 11.35 -26.45 25.69
C LYS A 108 10.95 -25.05 26.17
N GLY A 109 10.11 -24.33 25.44
CA GLY A 109 9.63 -23.01 25.84
C GLY A 109 8.86 -23.04 27.17
N ALA A 110 8.02 -24.06 27.40
CA ALA A 110 7.31 -24.25 28.66
C ALA A 110 8.28 -24.56 29.83
N CYS A 111 9.24 -25.47 29.63
CA CYS A 111 10.25 -25.79 30.63
C CYS A 111 11.18 -24.60 30.97
N ASP A 112 11.59 -23.83 29.96
CA ASP A 112 12.38 -22.61 30.15
C ASP A 112 11.56 -21.49 30.84
N SER A 113 10.22 -21.58 30.83
CA SER A 113 9.28 -20.66 31.52
C SER A 113 8.83 -21.13 32.91
N MET A 114 9.41 -22.21 33.44
CA MET A 114 9.08 -22.84 34.74
C MET A 114 7.65 -23.40 34.91
N ASP A 115 6.76 -23.28 33.92
CA ASP A 115 5.40 -23.85 33.97
C ASP A 115 5.39 -25.35 33.59
N VAL A 116 5.70 -26.17 34.59
CA VAL A 116 5.66 -27.64 34.50
C VAL A 116 4.23 -28.15 34.29
N VAL A 117 3.19 -27.43 34.74
CA VAL A 117 1.80 -27.87 34.59
C VAL A 117 1.38 -27.79 33.13
N VAL A 118 1.67 -26.67 32.45
CA VAL A 118 1.40 -26.52 31.01
C VAL A 118 2.28 -27.42 30.16
N ALA A 119 3.54 -27.67 30.55
CA ALA A 119 4.38 -28.67 29.89
C ALA A 119 3.75 -30.09 29.95
N LEU A 120 3.25 -30.48 31.11
CA LEU A 120 2.52 -31.75 31.30
C LEU A 120 1.17 -31.77 30.56
N ASP A 121 0.46 -30.64 30.47
CA ASP A 121 -0.83 -30.59 29.77
C ASP A 121 -0.70 -30.66 28.24
N VAL A 122 0.37 -30.06 27.67
CA VAL A 122 0.75 -30.27 26.26
C VAL A 122 1.09 -31.73 26.00
N LEU A 123 1.78 -32.41 26.93
CA LEU A 123 2.05 -33.85 26.84
C LEU A 123 0.76 -34.70 26.94
N LYS A 124 -0.21 -34.32 27.78
CA LYS A 124 -1.55 -34.98 27.83
C LYS A 124 -2.32 -34.80 26.51
N GLN A 125 -2.23 -33.65 25.85
CA GLN A 125 -2.90 -33.41 24.56
C GLN A 125 -2.27 -34.21 23.41
N ILE A 126 -0.99 -34.59 23.52
CA ILE A 126 -0.36 -35.59 22.64
C ILE A 126 -0.88 -37.01 22.98
N GLY A 127 -1.21 -37.26 24.25
CA GLY A 127 -1.48 -38.59 24.83
C GLY A 127 -2.86 -39.21 24.53
N LEU A 128 -3.98 -38.49 24.66
CA LEU A 128 -5.31 -39.04 24.30
C LEU A 128 -6.45 -38.01 24.28
N CYS A 129 -7.28 -38.07 23.24
CA CYS A 129 -8.53 -37.31 23.16
C CYS A 129 -9.77 -38.19 23.50
N ARG A 130 -9.77 -38.89 24.66
CA ARG A 130 -10.98 -39.36 25.38
C ARG A 130 -10.64 -40.01 26.74
N ALA A 131 -11.60 -39.93 27.68
CA ALA A 131 -11.73 -40.71 28.93
C ALA A 131 -10.66 -40.56 30.04
N ASN A 132 -10.79 -39.47 30.80
CA ASN A 132 -10.64 -39.28 32.27
C ASN A 132 -9.96 -40.36 33.17
N ARG A 133 -9.20 -39.86 34.16
CA ARG A 133 -8.52 -40.52 35.32
C ARG A 133 -7.16 -41.20 35.06
N LEU A 134 -6.37 -41.28 36.14
CA LEU A 134 -4.89 -41.22 36.14
C LEU A 134 -4.12 -42.52 35.87
N ALA A 135 -4.79 -43.67 35.72
CA ALA A 135 -4.11 -44.97 35.62
C ALA A 135 -3.34 -45.22 34.29
N LYS A 136 -3.46 -44.34 33.28
CA LYS A 136 -2.97 -44.60 31.92
C LYS A 136 -1.50 -44.24 31.64
N SER A 137 -0.68 -43.94 32.66
CA SER A 137 0.75 -43.62 32.42
C SER A 137 1.53 -44.80 31.82
N GLU A 138 1.21 -46.02 32.23
CA GLU A 138 1.85 -47.26 31.77
C GLU A 138 1.26 -47.71 30.42
N GLU A 139 -0.07 -47.65 30.29
CA GLU A 139 -0.80 -47.93 29.04
C GLU A 139 -0.35 -47.01 27.89
N MET A 140 -0.07 -45.73 28.17
CA MET A 140 0.43 -44.77 27.17
C MET A 140 1.83 -45.13 26.67
N MET A 141 2.72 -45.67 27.51
CA MET A 141 4.05 -46.11 27.07
C MET A 141 3.96 -47.39 26.23
N HIS A 142 3.06 -48.33 26.57
CA HIS A 142 2.80 -49.50 25.73
C HIS A 142 2.21 -49.12 24.36
N GLU A 143 1.27 -48.18 24.30
CA GLU A 143 0.70 -47.76 23.01
C GLU A 143 1.69 -46.94 22.16
N MET A 144 2.56 -46.13 22.76
CA MET A 144 3.66 -45.45 22.04
C MET A 144 4.60 -46.45 21.35
N LEU A 145 4.93 -47.56 22.03
CA LEU A 145 5.67 -48.67 21.43
C LEU A 145 4.85 -49.38 20.33
N ARG A 146 3.54 -49.57 20.54
CA ARG A 146 2.66 -50.24 19.57
C ARG A 146 2.46 -49.44 18.27
N ILE A 147 2.56 -48.11 18.32
CA ILE A 147 2.56 -47.23 17.12
C ILE A 147 3.98 -46.91 16.59
N GLY A 148 5.02 -47.58 17.11
CA GLY A 148 6.39 -47.49 16.59
C GLY A 148 7.16 -46.21 16.96
N VAL A 149 6.71 -45.46 17.97
CA VAL A 149 7.36 -44.20 18.39
C VAL A 149 8.24 -44.45 19.62
N SER A 150 9.54 -44.65 19.39
CA SER A 150 10.52 -44.83 20.47
C SER A 150 10.73 -43.54 21.29
N PRO A 151 10.48 -43.54 22.61
CA PRO A 151 10.76 -42.39 23.47
C PRO A 151 12.25 -42.36 23.86
N TYR A 152 13.03 -41.45 23.28
CA TYR A 152 14.48 -41.39 23.52
C TYR A 152 14.97 -40.01 24.02
N VAL A 153 15.75 -40.03 25.11
CA VAL A 153 16.62 -38.97 25.69
C VAL A 153 16.04 -37.56 25.92
N VAL A 154 15.47 -36.90 24.92
CA VAL A 154 15.07 -35.47 25.00
C VAL A 154 13.95 -35.26 26.03
N THR A 155 12.95 -36.15 26.05
CA THR A 155 11.84 -36.09 27.02
C THR A 155 12.33 -36.31 28.45
N TYR A 156 13.18 -37.32 28.67
CA TYR A 156 13.70 -37.66 30.00
C TYR A 156 14.64 -36.57 30.54
N SER A 157 15.62 -36.12 29.75
CA SER A 157 16.61 -35.12 30.17
C SER A 157 15.99 -33.76 30.53
N GLY A 158 14.88 -33.38 29.90
CA GLY A 158 14.13 -32.17 30.27
C GLY A 158 13.51 -32.25 31.68
N VAL A 159 12.91 -33.40 32.02
CA VAL A 159 12.28 -33.65 33.33
C VAL A 159 13.33 -33.76 34.44
N LEU A 160 14.42 -34.50 34.21
CA LEU A 160 15.49 -34.73 35.18
C LEU A 160 16.22 -33.42 35.56
N ASN A 161 16.48 -32.54 34.59
CA ASN A 161 17.02 -31.20 34.84
C ASN A 161 16.02 -30.32 35.64
N GLY A 162 14.72 -30.56 35.49
CA GLY A 162 13.67 -29.97 36.32
C GLY A 162 13.71 -30.40 37.79
N TYR A 163 13.99 -31.68 38.07
CA TYR A 163 14.19 -32.18 39.44
C TYR A 163 15.51 -31.68 40.04
N ALA A 164 16.62 -31.71 39.28
CA ALA A 164 17.92 -31.20 39.72
C ALA A 164 17.89 -29.71 40.10
N LYS A 165 17.11 -28.88 39.39
CA LYS A 165 16.85 -27.47 39.74
C LYS A 165 16.06 -27.25 41.04
N ARG A 166 15.49 -28.31 41.65
CA ARG A 166 14.67 -28.24 42.86
C ARG A 166 15.27 -29.01 44.05
N GLY A 167 16.46 -29.59 43.91
CA GLY A 167 17.09 -30.42 44.95
C GLY A 167 16.38 -31.75 45.23
N LEU A 168 15.42 -32.15 44.39
CA LEU A 168 14.60 -33.35 44.59
C LEU A 168 15.34 -34.57 44.03
N THR A 169 16.30 -35.12 44.78
CA THR A 169 17.10 -36.27 44.33
C THR A 169 16.31 -37.58 44.39
N GLN A 170 15.62 -37.85 45.51
CA GLN A 170 14.89 -39.11 45.72
C GLN A 170 13.89 -39.48 44.60
N PRO A 171 13.04 -38.58 44.05
CA PRO A 171 12.16 -38.92 42.93
C PRO A 171 12.90 -39.16 41.60
N ALA A 172 14.11 -38.62 41.45
CA ALA A 172 14.97 -38.89 40.28
C ALA A 172 15.71 -40.23 40.43
N GLU A 173 16.12 -40.57 41.65
CA GLU A 173 16.71 -41.87 42.01
C GLU A 173 15.69 -43.02 41.81
N GLU A 174 14.47 -42.88 42.31
CA GLU A 174 13.36 -43.83 42.07
C GLU A 174 13.03 -43.99 40.56
N MET A 175 13.10 -42.90 39.81
CA MET A 175 12.90 -42.89 38.35
C MET A 175 14.06 -43.55 37.60
N SER A 176 15.28 -43.52 38.14
CA SER A 176 16.47 -44.17 37.56
C SER A 176 16.48 -45.68 37.81
N ALA A 177 16.38 -46.08 39.08
CA ALA A 177 16.56 -47.46 39.55
C ALA A 177 15.51 -48.44 39.01
N LYS A 178 14.38 -47.93 38.50
CA LYS A 178 13.24 -48.74 38.07
C LYS A 178 13.15 -48.96 36.55
N TRP A 179 13.87 -48.19 35.73
CA TRP A 179 13.66 -48.19 34.27
C TRP A 179 14.87 -47.95 33.36
N LEU A 180 16.01 -47.40 33.83
CA LEU A 180 17.16 -47.08 32.95
C LEU A 180 18.52 -47.21 33.68
N GLU A 181 19.31 -48.22 33.31
CA GLU A 181 20.76 -48.24 33.61
C GLU A 181 21.50 -47.27 32.68
N GLY A 182 22.35 -46.38 33.21
CA GLY A 182 23.19 -45.54 32.35
C GLY A 182 23.95 -44.38 33.01
N VAL A 183 25.27 -44.34 32.77
CA VAL A 183 26.22 -43.32 33.27
C VAL A 183 25.80 -41.87 32.96
N LEU A 184 25.16 -41.65 31.80
CA LEU A 184 24.78 -40.34 31.30
C LEU A 184 23.78 -39.61 32.23
N LEU A 185 23.02 -40.34 33.04
CA LEU A 185 22.04 -39.78 33.96
C LEU A 185 22.71 -38.98 35.09
N TRP A 186 23.70 -39.60 35.75
CA TRP A 186 24.46 -39.00 36.84
C TRP A 186 25.24 -37.77 36.39
N ILE A 187 25.81 -37.81 35.19
CA ILE A 187 26.46 -36.67 34.52
C ILE A 187 25.52 -35.46 34.41
N ILE A 188 24.26 -35.69 34.02
CA ILE A 188 23.24 -34.62 33.91
C ILE A 188 22.85 -34.10 35.29
N MET A 189 22.68 -34.97 36.29
CA MET A 189 22.32 -34.58 37.66
C MET A 189 23.44 -33.78 38.35
N LEU A 190 24.69 -34.26 38.32
CA LEU A 190 25.85 -33.54 38.87
C LEU A 190 26.02 -32.17 38.21
N SER A 191 25.97 -32.11 36.87
CA SER A 191 26.09 -30.85 36.14
C SER A 191 24.92 -29.91 36.46
N GLY A 192 23.72 -30.45 36.67
CA GLY A 192 22.56 -29.71 37.18
C GLY A 192 22.82 -29.08 38.55
N LEU A 193 23.20 -29.89 39.56
CA LEU A 193 23.46 -29.41 40.92
C LEU A 193 24.60 -28.39 40.98
N CYS A 194 25.73 -28.67 40.31
CA CYS A 194 26.88 -27.78 40.24
C CYS A 194 26.56 -26.42 39.58
N ASN A 195 25.74 -26.40 38.53
CA ASN A 195 25.36 -25.15 37.86
C ASN A 195 24.27 -24.35 38.61
N ASN A 196 23.48 -25.00 39.48
CA ASN A 196 22.51 -24.33 40.38
C ASN A 196 23.09 -24.02 41.78
N GLN A 197 24.41 -24.10 41.94
CA GLN A 197 25.15 -23.79 43.18
C GLN A 197 24.93 -24.75 44.37
N MET A 198 24.38 -25.95 44.16
CA MET A 198 24.09 -26.95 45.19
C MET A 198 25.32 -27.85 45.49
N HIS A 199 26.37 -27.26 46.08
CA HIS A 199 27.68 -27.91 46.26
C HIS A 199 27.65 -29.12 47.21
N LEU A 200 26.86 -29.04 48.30
CA LEU A 200 26.82 -30.07 49.34
C LEU A 200 26.07 -31.32 48.87
N GLU A 201 25.02 -31.13 48.08
CA GLU A 201 24.27 -32.19 47.40
C GLU A 201 25.10 -32.79 46.25
N ALA A 202 25.80 -31.95 45.47
CA ALA A 202 26.69 -32.42 44.42
C ALA A 202 27.85 -33.29 44.94
N LEU A 203 28.49 -32.88 46.06
CA LEU A 203 29.53 -33.69 46.71
C LEU A 203 28.97 -35.01 47.25
N LYS A 204 27.87 -34.98 48.02
CA LYS A 204 27.24 -36.22 48.54
C LYS A 204 26.88 -37.20 47.43
N LEU A 205 26.35 -36.71 46.31
CA LEU A 205 26.01 -37.53 45.15
C LEU A 205 27.28 -38.09 44.47
N PHE A 206 28.34 -37.29 44.34
CA PHE A 206 29.62 -37.74 43.79
C PHE A 206 30.30 -38.79 44.68
N ASP A 207 30.39 -38.55 45.99
CA ASP A 207 30.96 -39.48 46.96
C ASP A 207 30.17 -40.79 47.01
N SER A 208 28.83 -40.73 46.90
CA SER A 208 27.98 -41.92 46.81
C SER A 208 28.20 -42.72 45.51
N LEU A 209 28.61 -42.08 44.41
CA LEU A 209 28.92 -42.76 43.14
C LEU A 209 30.33 -43.38 43.17
N MET A 210 31.31 -42.68 43.75
CA MET A 210 32.69 -43.17 43.88
C MET A 210 32.84 -44.39 44.81
N ASN A 211 31.82 -44.72 45.61
CA ASN A 211 31.76 -45.92 46.45
C ASN A 211 31.01 -47.10 45.79
N THR A 212 30.78 -47.06 44.48
CA THR A 212 30.19 -48.19 43.70
C THR A 212 31.24 -48.85 42.80
N GLU A 213 31.12 -50.16 42.53
CA GLU A 213 32.12 -50.94 41.75
C GLU A 213 32.14 -50.65 40.23
N MET A 214 31.66 -49.48 39.79
CA MET A 214 31.54 -49.10 38.39
C MET A 214 32.61 -48.05 38.00
N CYS A 215 33.32 -48.29 36.89
CA CYS A 215 34.39 -47.40 36.42
C CYS A 215 33.84 -46.04 35.95
N PHE A 216 34.16 -44.96 36.66
CA PHE A 216 33.49 -43.65 36.54
C PHE A 216 34.42 -42.42 36.40
N ASP A 217 35.70 -42.64 36.11
CA ASP A 217 36.75 -41.67 36.47
C ASP A 217 36.68 -40.30 35.76
N LYS A 218 36.62 -40.21 34.42
CA LYS A 218 36.99 -38.95 33.74
C LYS A 218 35.91 -37.85 33.71
N GLU A 219 34.71 -38.14 33.17
CA GLU A 219 33.66 -37.10 33.00
C GLU A 219 33.20 -36.52 34.35
N LEU A 220 32.98 -37.35 35.36
CA LEU A 220 32.40 -36.94 36.65
C LEU A 220 33.40 -36.12 37.48
N HIS A 221 34.67 -36.53 37.57
CA HIS A 221 35.73 -35.69 38.16
C HIS A 221 35.85 -34.35 37.43
N THR A 222 35.81 -34.33 36.09
CA THR A 222 35.89 -33.07 35.31
C THR A 222 34.76 -32.10 35.69
N ILE A 223 33.53 -32.59 35.83
CA ILE A 223 32.36 -31.80 36.24
C ILE A 223 32.48 -31.29 37.68
N MET A 224 33.00 -32.11 38.61
CA MET A 224 33.23 -31.70 40.01
C MET A 224 34.39 -30.72 40.17
N ILE A 225 35.45 -30.84 39.37
CA ILE A 225 36.57 -29.88 39.33
C ILE A 225 36.07 -28.53 38.81
N GLU A 226 35.32 -28.51 37.70
CA GLU A 226 34.64 -27.31 37.22
C GLU A 226 33.68 -26.71 38.26
N GLY A 227 32.93 -27.56 38.97
CA GLY A 227 32.06 -27.18 40.08
C GLY A 227 32.85 -26.46 41.16
N SER A 228 33.84 -27.13 41.75
CA SER A 228 34.69 -26.62 42.82
C SER A 228 35.38 -25.30 42.45
N PHE A 229 35.78 -25.11 41.19
CA PHE A 229 36.25 -23.81 40.69
C PHE A 229 35.16 -22.74 40.65
N LYS A 230 33.92 -23.05 40.23
CA LYS A 230 32.77 -22.13 40.33
C LYS A 230 32.48 -21.74 41.79
N PHE A 231 32.68 -22.67 42.74
CA PHE A 231 32.58 -22.43 44.19
C PHE A 231 33.82 -21.78 44.82
N LYS A 232 34.84 -21.39 44.03
CA LYS A 232 36.12 -20.80 44.47
C LYS A 232 36.97 -21.71 45.39
N LYS A 233 36.62 -22.99 45.51
CA LYS A 233 37.28 -23.98 46.36
C LYS A 233 38.49 -24.64 45.67
N ILE A 234 39.52 -23.84 45.43
CA ILE A 234 40.70 -24.22 44.63
C ILE A 234 41.42 -25.46 45.21
N LYS A 235 41.55 -25.60 46.53
CA LYS A 235 42.23 -26.76 47.14
C LYS A 235 41.50 -28.09 46.87
N GLU A 236 40.18 -28.10 46.94
CA GLU A 236 39.35 -29.29 46.65
C GLU A 236 39.39 -29.62 45.14
N ALA A 237 39.34 -28.60 44.27
CA ALA A 237 39.51 -28.76 42.83
C ALA A 237 40.89 -29.36 42.46
N CYS A 238 41.97 -28.95 43.13
CA CYS A 238 43.30 -29.53 42.93
C CYS A 238 43.41 -30.96 43.48
N ALA A 239 42.77 -31.28 44.61
CA ALA A 239 42.77 -32.64 45.15
C ALA A 239 42.06 -33.62 44.21
N LEU A 240 40.88 -33.26 43.69
CA LEU A 240 40.12 -34.04 42.71
C LEU A 240 40.83 -34.18 41.35
N PHE A 241 41.77 -33.29 41.02
CA PHE A 241 42.60 -33.42 39.82
C PHE A 241 43.74 -34.44 40.03
N LEU A 242 44.27 -34.55 41.24
CA LEU A 242 45.37 -35.46 41.59
C LEU A 242 44.93 -36.92 41.76
N THR A 243 43.64 -37.20 41.85
CA THR A 243 43.09 -38.58 41.91
C THR A 243 42.88 -39.22 40.53
N LEU A 244 43.07 -38.48 39.42
CA LEU A 244 42.85 -39.01 38.07
C LEU A 244 44.00 -39.93 37.60
N PRO A 245 43.72 -41.17 37.15
CA PRO A 245 44.76 -42.10 36.73
C PRO A 245 45.43 -41.69 35.40
N MET A 246 46.76 -41.50 35.41
CA MET A 246 47.53 -41.08 34.24
C MET A 246 47.66 -42.16 33.15
N LYS A 247 46.63 -42.31 32.29
CA LYS A 247 46.78 -42.94 30.97
C LYS A 247 46.05 -42.17 29.87
N GLY A 248 46.83 -41.39 29.10
CA GLY A 248 46.58 -41.20 27.66
C GLY A 248 45.48 -40.23 27.21
N VAL A 249 44.99 -39.31 28.05
CA VAL A 249 43.95 -38.34 27.62
C VAL A 249 44.41 -36.90 27.81
N GLN A 250 44.48 -36.13 26.72
CA GLN A 250 44.62 -34.67 26.79
C GLN A 250 43.37 -34.05 27.42
N ILE A 251 43.57 -33.17 28.41
CA ILE A 251 42.52 -32.30 28.95
C ILE A 251 42.77 -30.90 28.39
N ASP A 252 41.90 -30.43 27.50
CA ASP A 252 42.01 -29.10 26.89
C ASP A 252 41.57 -28.00 27.87
N LEU A 253 42.44 -27.74 28.85
CA LEU A 253 42.25 -26.79 29.93
C LEU A 253 42.09 -25.34 29.42
N HIS A 254 42.52 -25.07 28.18
CA HIS A 254 42.57 -23.74 27.58
C HIS A 254 41.17 -23.21 27.24
N TYR A 255 40.26 -24.08 26.79
CA TYR A 255 38.95 -23.67 26.28
C TYR A 255 38.00 -23.14 27.36
N GLY A 256 38.11 -23.63 28.60
CA GLY A 256 37.28 -23.19 29.72
C GLY A 256 37.70 -21.84 30.32
N LEU A 257 39.01 -21.59 30.45
CA LEU A 257 39.57 -20.46 31.19
C LEU A 257 39.44 -19.11 30.43
N CYS A 258 39.45 -19.12 29.11
CA CYS A 258 39.39 -17.92 28.27
C CYS A 258 38.09 -17.09 28.41
N LYS A 259 37.05 -17.61 29.07
CA LYS A 259 35.71 -16.99 29.03
C LYS A 259 35.45 -15.85 30.04
N ARG A 260 36.34 -15.64 31.04
CA ARG A 260 36.11 -14.67 32.15
C ARG A 260 37.37 -13.94 32.69
N SER A 261 38.32 -13.58 31.81
CA SER A 261 39.34 -12.53 32.06
C SER A 261 40.12 -12.58 33.39
N MET A 262 40.61 -13.75 33.81
CA MET A 262 41.58 -13.88 34.93
C MET A 262 42.91 -14.52 34.49
N ILE A 263 43.32 -14.23 33.26
CA ILE A 263 44.44 -14.85 32.52
C ILE A 263 45.73 -14.92 33.35
N ALA A 264 46.18 -13.80 33.92
CA ALA A 264 47.45 -13.70 34.67
C ALA A 264 47.57 -14.64 35.89
N LYS A 265 46.46 -15.14 36.46
CA LYS A 265 46.51 -16.14 37.55
C LYS A 265 46.49 -17.58 37.04
N ALA A 266 45.95 -17.83 35.85
CA ALA A 266 46.04 -19.13 35.19
C ALA A 266 47.46 -19.38 34.66
N GLU A 267 48.07 -18.38 34.01
CA GLU A 267 49.44 -18.44 33.48
C GLU A 267 50.46 -18.78 34.58
N MET A 268 50.34 -18.17 35.76
CA MET A 268 51.23 -18.44 36.91
C MET A 268 51.16 -19.90 37.40
N VAL A 269 49.99 -20.55 37.33
CA VAL A 269 49.83 -21.96 37.74
C VAL A 269 50.32 -22.91 36.65
N VAL A 270 49.96 -22.63 35.39
CA VAL A 270 50.39 -23.42 34.22
C VAL A 270 51.91 -23.38 34.06
N SER A 271 52.55 -22.22 34.21
CA SER A 271 54.01 -22.09 34.12
C SER A 271 54.73 -22.94 35.17
N LYS A 272 54.17 -23.05 36.38
CA LYS A 272 54.79 -23.82 37.47
C LYS A 272 54.71 -25.33 37.21
N LEU A 273 53.57 -25.82 36.71
CA LEU A 273 53.38 -27.21 36.32
C LEU A 273 54.27 -27.61 35.12
N ILE A 274 54.39 -26.72 34.11
CA ILE A 274 55.27 -26.94 32.96
C ILE A 274 56.73 -27.07 33.40
N GLN A 275 57.18 -26.28 34.38
CA GLN A 275 58.57 -26.32 34.86
C GLN A 275 58.92 -27.65 35.57
N GLU A 276 57.95 -28.25 36.27
CA GLU A 276 58.07 -29.57 36.89
C GLU A 276 58.05 -30.70 35.83
N GLU A 277 57.14 -30.64 34.84
CA GLU A 277 57.04 -31.66 33.79
C GLU A 277 58.21 -31.63 32.79
N HIS A 278 58.72 -30.44 32.45
CA HIS A 278 59.86 -30.30 31.53
C HIS A 278 61.18 -30.83 32.14
N THR A 279 61.26 -30.89 33.47
CA THR A 279 62.35 -31.56 34.21
C THR A 279 62.23 -33.09 34.10
N ARG A 280 61.01 -33.63 34.06
CA ARG A 280 60.72 -35.07 33.96
C ARG A 280 60.95 -35.63 32.54
N LEU A 281 60.74 -34.83 31.50
CA LEU A 281 60.85 -35.25 30.10
C LEU A 281 62.27 -35.22 29.52
N MET A 282 63.21 -34.47 30.11
CA MET A 282 64.61 -34.49 29.68
C MET A 282 65.30 -35.83 29.99
N THR A 283 65.00 -36.43 31.15
CA THR A 283 65.65 -37.66 31.63
C THR A 283 65.35 -38.86 30.74
N THR A 284 64.08 -39.04 30.33
CA THR A 284 63.64 -40.24 29.58
C THR A 284 64.04 -40.23 28.10
N ARG A 285 64.53 -39.11 27.55
CA ARG A 285 64.75 -38.98 26.10
C ARG A 285 66.12 -39.48 25.61
N MET A 286 66.95 -40.06 26.49
CA MET A 286 68.24 -40.66 26.12
C MET A 286 68.18 -42.17 25.81
N GLU A 287 67.18 -42.91 26.28
CA GLU A 287 67.32 -44.38 26.45
C GLU A 287 66.79 -45.29 25.32
N SER A 288 66.07 -44.77 24.31
CA SER A 288 65.30 -45.64 23.37
C SER A 288 65.58 -45.47 21.86
N LYS A 289 66.74 -44.94 21.48
CA LYS A 289 67.24 -45.09 20.09
C LYS A 289 67.99 -46.42 19.91
N GLY A 290 67.31 -47.49 19.51
CA GLY A 290 67.96 -48.75 19.12
C GLY A 290 67.03 -49.83 18.53
N LYS A 291 67.54 -50.55 17.50
CA LYS A 291 66.89 -51.62 16.69
C LYS A 291 65.82 -51.12 15.66
N LEU A 292 65.67 -51.56 14.40
CA LEU A 292 66.08 -52.74 13.56
C LEU A 292 65.22 -54.01 13.79
N LEU A 293 64.67 -54.76 12.81
CA LEU A 293 64.59 -54.74 11.31
C LEU A 293 63.18 -55.35 10.92
N GLY A 294 62.75 -55.69 9.68
CA GLY A 294 63.33 -55.85 8.34
C GLY A 294 62.24 -56.23 7.30
N ASP A 295 62.61 -56.87 6.17
CA ASP A 295 61.74 -57.21 5.00
C ASP A 295 61.18 -58.66 4.98
N ASP A 296 60.13 -58.97 4.17
CA ASP A 296 60.12 -60.02 3.09
C ASP A 296 58.74 -60.55 2.53
N PHE A 297 58.77 -60.88 1.21
CA PHE A 297 58.06 -61.88 0.35
C PHE A 297 56.52 -62.15 0.22
N SER A 298 56.02 -61.88 -1.01
CA SER A 298 55.08 -62.57 -1.96
C SER A 298 54.07 -63.70 -1.61
N SER A 299 52.97 -63.79 -2.41
CA SER A 299 52.47 -65.03 -3.08
C SER A 299 51.38 -64.73 -4.16
N SER A 300 50.88 -65.73 -4.93
CA SER A 300 50.14 -65.53 -6.21
C SER A 300 49.18 -66.66 -6.66
N LEU A 301 48.20 -66.32 -7.54
CA LEU A 301 47.35 -67.22 -8.39
C LEU A 301 46.35 -68.14 -7.64
N THR A 302 45.18 -68.56 -8.17
CA THR A 302 44.84 -69.24 -9.45
C THR A 302 43.33 -69.06 -9.83
N ASP A 303 42.72 -69.80 -10.76
CA ASP A 303 42.79 -69.71 -12.25
C ASP A 303 41.62 -70.50 -12.93
N ARG A 304 41.42 -70.36 -14.27
CA ARG A 304 40.69 -71.19 -15.28
C ARG A 304 39.54 -70.54 -16.09
N ASP A 305 39.83 -70.27 -17.37
CA ASP A 305 39.23 -70.86 -18.61
C ASP A 305 37.70 -71.10 -18.77
N SER A 306 37.07 -70.97 -19.97
CA SER A 306 37.55 -70.48 -21.29
C SER A 306 36.42 -70.25 -22.34
N SER A 307 36.78 -69.62 -23.48
CA SER A 307 36.18 -69.75 -24.83
C SER A 307 34.95 -68.89 -25.29
N ARG A 308 35.27 -67.91 -26.15
CA ARG A 308 34.56 -67.33 -27.33
C ARG A 308 33.06 -67.57 -27.58
N LEU A 309 32.34 -66.47 -27.84
CA LEU A 309 31.59 -66.24 -29.09
C LEU A 309 31.42 -64.72 -29.36
N SER A 310 30.87 -64.33 -30.52
CA SER A 310 31.08 -63.01 -31.15
C SER A 310 29.83 -62.14 -31.33
N LEU A 311 29.97 -60.80 -31.25
CA LEU A 311 29.57 -59.82 -32.29
C LEU A 311 29.83 -58.35 -31.88
N THR A 312 29.98 -57.47 -32.88
CA THR A 312 30.09 -55.99 -32.83
C THR A 312 28.89 -55.35 -33.57
N PRO A 313 28.64 -54.00 -33.63
CA PRO A 313 29.49 -52.86 -33.22
C PRO A 313 28.79 -51.61 -32.56
N HIS A 314 29.63 -50.67 -32.12
CA HIS A 314 29.53 -49.17 -32.17
C HIS A 314 28.21 -48.34 -32.06
N VAL A 315 28.28 -47.36 -31.14
CA VAL A 315 28.09 -45.87 -31.34
C VAL A 315 26.68 -45.23 -31.29
N ALA A 316 26.67 -43.98 -30.81
CA ALA A 316 25.55 -43.02 -30.62
C ALA A 316 25.48 -42.00 -31.81
N PRO A 317 24.63 -40.95 -31.82
CA PRO A 317 23.54 -40.56 -30.93
C PRO A 317 22.16 -40.46 -31.62
N MET A 318 21.10 -40.20 -30.84
CA MET A 318 19.70 -40.24 -31.29
C MET A 318 19.22 -38.97 -32.05
N GLU A 319 20.01 -38.46 -32.98
CA GLU A 319 19.70 -37.23 -33.73
C GLU A 319 18.76 -37.46 -34.94
N LYS A 320 18.44 -38.71 -35.27
CA LYS A 320 17.59 -39.08 -36.43
C LYS A 320 16.09 -39.28 -36.15
N VAL A 321 15.64 -39.20 -34.89
CA VAL A 321 14.21 -39.46 -34.55
C VAL A 321 13.31 -38.23 -34.77
N LEU A 322 13.85 -37.00 -34.76
CA LEU A 322 13.07 -35.78 -35.02
C LEU A 322 12.79 -35.53 -36.52
N LEU A 323 13.62 -36.06 -37.41
CA LEU A 323 13.55 -35.78 -38.85
C LEU A 323 12.50 -36.62 -39.60
N SER A 324 12.14 -37.79 -39.09
CA SER A 324 11.07 -38.62 -39.68
C SER A 324 9.67 -38.02 -39.49
N VAL A 325 9.41 -37.36 -38.36
CA VAL A 325 8.11 -36.73 -38.05
C VAL A 325 7.86 -35.50 -38.93
N LEU A 326 8.88 -34.69 -39.20
CA LEU A 326 8.80 -33.53 -40.09
C LEU A 326 8.56 -33.92 -41.56
N SER A 327 8.98 -35.11 -41.98
CA SER A 327 8.73 -35.64 -43.33
C SER A 327 7.30 -36.16 -43.53
N PHE A 328 6.51 -36.36 -42.46
CA PHE A 328 5.15 -36.90 -42.54
C PHE A 328 4.07 -35.80 -42.66
N LEU A 329 4.37 -34.58 -42.21
CA LEU A 329 3.42 -33.45 -42.21
C LEU A 329 3.49 -32.58 -43.47
N THR A 330 4.40 -32.88 -44.40
CA THR A 330 4.71 -32.05 -45.58
C THR A 330 4.20 -32.63 -46.89
N SER A 331 3.52 -33.78 -46.89
CA SER A 331 3.21 -34.58 -48.09
C SER A 331 1.73 -34.64 -48.51
N ASN A 332 0.81 -33.96 -47.82
CA ASN A 332 -0.63 -34.25 -47.91
C ASN A 332 -1.57 -33.04 -48.17
N LEU A 333 -1.11 -31.99 -48.86
CA LEU A 333 -1.98 -30.89 -49.33
C LEU A 333 -1.57 -30.39 -50.73
N SER A 334 -2.28 -30.81 -51.78
CA SER A 334 -2.04 -30.37 -53.16
C SER A 334 -3.31 -30.35 -54.04
N ALA A 335 -4.10 -29.28 -53.89
CA ALA A 335 -5.16 -28.86 -54.83
C ALA A 335 -6.36 -29.86 -55.00
N PRO A 336 -7.35 -29.61 -55.89
CA PRO A 336 -8.51 -28.80 -55.48
C PRO A 336 -9.89 -29.46 -55.78
N ASP A 337 -10.94 -28.64 -55.58
CA ASP A 337 -12.35 -28.85 -55.94
C ASP A 337 -13.23 -29.77 -55.06
N ALA A 338 -14.55 -29.52 -55.17
CA ALA A 338 -15.68 -30.18 -54.50
C ALA A 338 -15.68 -30.24 -52.96
N PHE A 339 -16.43 -29.33 -52.31
CA PHE A 339 -17.78 -29.65 -51.85
C PHE A 339 -18.54 -28.42 -51.31
N THR A 340 -19.67 -28.10 -51.93
CA THR A 340 -20.70 -27.23 -51.35
C THR A 340 -21.66 -28.07 -50.50
N ASN A 341 -21.88 -27.72 -49.23
CA ASN A 341 -23.19 -27.79 -48.57
C ASN A 341 -23.17 -27.14 -47.18
N GLU A 342 -24.36 -26.86 -46.66
CA GLU A 342 -24.60 -26.05 -45.46
C GLU A 342 -24.30 -26.80 -44.15
N LEU A 343 -23.85 -26.07 -43.12
CA LEU A 343 -23.94 -26.53 -41.74
C LEU A 343 -24.06 -25.35 -40.76
N TYR A 344 -25.31 -24.98 -40.47
CA TYR A 344 -25.67 -23.95 -39.49
C TYR A 344 -25.52 -24.51 -38.07
N CYS A 345 -24.73 -23.87 -37.19
CA CYS A 345 -24.73 -24.22 -35.77
C CYS A 345 -24.43 -23.01 -34.85
N PRO A 346 -25.11 -22.83 -33.70
CA PRO A 346 -25.14 -21.55 -33.00
C PRO A 346 -24.21 -21.49 -31.76
N ASN A 347 -22.99 -20.97 -31.91
CA ASN A 347 -22.19 -20.40 -30.82
C ASN A 347 -21.20 -19.36 -31.37
N ASN A 348 -21.20 -18.14 -30.82
CA ASN A 348 -20.41 -17.01 -31.34
C ASN A 348 -18.95 -17.00 -30.82
N GLU A 349 -18.20 -18.06 -31.09
CA GLU A 349 -16.73 -18.07 -30.94
C GLU A 349 -16.04 -18.54 -32.23
N THR A 350 -16.02 -17.65 -33.23
CA THR A 350 -15.32 -17.89 -34.50
C THR A 350 -13.81 -17.75 -34.32
N THR A 351 -13.14 -18.82 -33.88
CA THR A 351 -11.67 -18.89 -33.79
C THR A 351 -11.08 -18.95 -35.20
N LEU A 352 -10.76 -17.77 -35.74
CA LEU A 352 -10.25 -17.61 -37.11
C LEU A 352 -8.74 -17.92 -37.15
N VAL A 353 -8.40 -19.13 -37.58
CA VAL A 353 -7.00 -19.62 -37.64
C VAL A 353 -6.27 -18.99 -38.83
N PHE A 354 -5.40 -18.01 -38.55
CA PHE A 354 -4.53 -17.40 -39.55
C PHE A 354 -3.33 -18.31 -39.89
N VAL A 355 -3.47 -19.15 -40.91
CA VAL A 355 -2.33 -19.84 -41.54
C VAL A 355 -1.60 -18.85 -42.45
N THR A 356 -0.37 -18.48 -42.08
CA THR A 356 0.41 -17.45 -42.80
C THR A 356 1.19 -18.06 -43.97
N VAL A 357 0.50 -18.35 -45.08
CA VAL A 357 1.14 -18.80 -46.33
C VAL A 357 1.78 -17.61 -47.04
N THR A 358 3.09 -17.45 -46.89
CA THR A 358 3.88 -16.37 -47.53
C THR A 358 4.68 -16.88 -48.72
N GLN A 359 3.99 -17.23 -49.81
CA GLN A 359 4.61 -17.36 -51.13
C GLN A 359 3.80 -16.63 -52.21
N THR A 360 4.50 -15.75 -52.95
CA THR A 360 4.17 -15.23 -54.29
C THR A 360 2.74 -14.73 -54.56
N MET A 361 2.46 -13.47 -54.21
CA MET A 361 1.44 -12.62 -54.85
C MET A 361 2.06 -11.27 -55.20
N SER A 362 1.75 -10.72 -56.38
CA SER A 362 2.35 -9.46 -56.86
C SER A 362 1.67 -8.21 -56.29
N SER A 363 2.43 -7.11 -56.24
CA SER A 363 2.07 -5.84 -55.58
C SER A 363 0.77 -5.20 -56.09
N THR A 364 0.34 -5.48 -57.33
CA THR A 364 -0.85 -4.89 -57.94
C THR A 364 -2.17 -5.36 -57.30
N LYS A 365 -2.23 -6.56 -56.72
CA LYS A 365 -3.47 -7.09 -56.10
C LYS A 365 -3.72 -6.57 -54.68
N LEU A 366 -2.72 -5.99 -54.02
CA LEU A 366 -2.83 -5.54 -52.63
C LEU A 366 -3.74 -4.30 -52.47
N ILE A 367 -3.78 -3.43 -53.49
CA ILE A 367 -4.44 -2.12 -53.42
C ILE A 367 -5.98 -2.22 -53.41
N ILE A 368 -6.54 -3.18 -54.14
CA ILE A 368 -7.99 -3.29 -54.36
C ILE A 368 -8.72 -3.84 -53.12
N SER A 369 -8.05 -4.63 -52.28
CA SER A 369 -8.66 -5.28 -51.10
C SER A 369 -8.79 -4.37 -49.87
N ILE A 370 -8.01 -3.28 -49.79
CA ILE A 370 -7.90 -2.45 -48.57
C ILE A 370 -9.25 -1.83 -48.14
N PRO A 371 -10.09 -1.24 -49.02
CA PRO A 371 -11.37 -0.66 -48.60
C PRO A 371 -12.34 -1.70 -48.02
N PHE A 372 -12.33 -2.92 -48.56
CA PHE A 372 -13.19 -4.02 -48.11
C PHE A 372 -12.76 -4.52 -46.72
N PHE A 373 -11.46 -4.67 -46.49
CA PHE A 373 -10.92 -5.02 -45.17
C PHE A 373 -11.13 -3.91 -44.13
N LEU A 374 -11.05 -2.63 -44.52
CA LEU A 374 -11.35 -1.50 -43.62
C LEU A 374 -12.83 -1.49 -43.20
N SER A 375 -13.74 -1.72 -44.14
CA SER A 375 -15.18 -1.86 -43.90
C SER A 375 -15.48 -3.02 -42.93
N LEU A 376 -14.75 -4.13 -43.04
CA LEU A 376 -14.91 -5.29 -42.15
C LEU A 376 -14.34 -5.00 -40.74
N LEU A 377 -13.14 -4.43 -40.64
CA LEU A 377 -12.51 -4.06 -39.37
C LEU A 377 -13.36 -3.03 -38.57
N LEU A 378 -13.96 -2.05 -39.25
CA LEU A 378 -14.87 -1.07 -38.64
C LEU A 378 -16.17 -1.69 -38.10
N ARG A 379 -16.58 -2.88 -38.57
CA ARG A 379 -17.73 -3.62 -38.04
C ARG A 379 -17.39 -4.60 -36.91
N PHE A 380 -16.12 -4.96 -36.74
CA PHE A 380 -15.66 -5.88 -35.68
C PHE A 380 -15.01 -5.20 -34.46
N SER A 381 -15.11 -3.87 -34.35
CA SER A 381 -14.89 -3.17 -33.08
C SER A 381 -16.07 -3.40 -32.11
N SER A 382 -16.23 -4.64 -31.63
CA SER A 382 -17.20 -4.96 -30.57
C SER A 382 -16.76 -4.32 -29.25
N ALA A 383 -17.35 -3.17 -28.93
CA ALA A 383 -17.14 -2.52 -27.63
C ALA A 383 -17.53 -3.51 -26.51
N GLN A 384 -16.56 -3.90 -25.67
CA GLN A 384 -16.78 -4.88 -24.61
C GLN A 384 -17.81 -4.32 -23.62
N SER A 385 -19.05 -4.83 -23.69
CA SER A 385 -20.20 -4.24 -23.01
C SER A 385 -20.09 -4.43 -21.49
N PHE A 386 -19.73 -3.36 -20.80
CA PHE A 386 -19.54 -3.32 -19.36
C PHE A 386 -20.84 -3.05 -18.60
N VAL A 387 -20.88 -3.43 -17.32
CA VAL A 387 -22.05 -3.25 -16.44
C VAL A 387 -21.83 -2.07 -15.50
N LYS A 388 -22.53 -0.97 -15.77
CA LYS A 388 -22.84 0.07 -14.77
C LYS A 388 -24.29 -0.13 -14.34
N ALA A 389 -24.54 -0.51 -13.09
CA ALA A 389 -25.90 -0.86 -12.64
C ALA A 389 -26.27 -0.29 -11.27
N THR A 390 -27.58 -0.23 -10.99
CA THR A 390 -28.11 -0.01 -9.64
C THR A 390 -29.46 -0.69 -9.48
N TYR A 391 -29.81 -1.00 -8.24
CA TYR A 391 -31.18 -1.33 -7.87
C TYR A 391 -32.02 -0.06 -7.68
N TRP A 392 -33.30 -0.16 -8.01
CA TRP A 392 -34.38 0.70 -7.52
C TRP A 392 -35.36 -0.15 -6.74
N PHE A 393 -35.63 0.25 -5.49
CA PHE A 393 -36.50 -0.48 -4.57
C PHE A 393 -37.90 0.12 -4.59
N ALA A 394 -38.89 -0.67 -5.02
CA ALA A 394 -40.24 -0.21 -5.28
C ALA A 394 -41.01 0.23 -4.04
N GLU A 395 -40.57 -0.13 -2.84
CA GLU A 395 -41.17 0.31 -1.58
C GLU A 395 -40.49 1.56 -1.01
N SER A 396 -39.39 2.02 -1.62
CA SER A 396 -38.82 3.33 -1.31
C SER A 396 -39.70 4.48 -1.82
N GLU A 397 -39.55 5.64 -1.19
CA GLU A 397 -40.26 6.88 -1.51
C GLU A 397 -39.80 7.50 -2.85
N SER A 398 -38.65 7.08 -3.37
CA SER A 398 -38.02 7.63 -4.58
C SER A 398 -38.77 7.25 -5.87
N PRO A 399 -39.26 8.22 -6.66
CA PRO A 399 -39.83 7.98 -7.97
C PRO A 399 -38.84 7.36 -8.97
N VAL A 400 -39.32 6.44 -9.82
CA VAL A 400 -38.54 5.96 -11.00
C VAL A 400 -38.18 7.15 -11.93
N ALA A 401 -39.04 8.18 -11.93
CA ALA A 401 -38.86 9.42 -12.67
C ALA A 401 -37.78 10.37 -12.08
N ASP A 402 -37.08 10.00 -11.01
CA ASP A 402 -35.97 10.80 -10.46
C ASP A 402 -34.60 10.17 -10.79
N ILE A 403 -34.59 8.99 -11.43
CA ILE A 403 -33.36 8.30 -11.83
C ILE A 403 -32.74 9.00 -13.06
N ASP A 404 -31.48 9.41 -12.94
CA ASP A 404 -30.62 9.81 -14.05
C ASP A 404 -30.14 8.55 -14.80
N SER A 405 -30.95 8.09 -15.75
CA SER A 405 -30.67 6.89 -16.55
C SER A 405 -29.54 7.05 -17.58
N SER A 406 -28.88 8.21 -17.65
CA SER A 406 -27.63 8.36 -18.42
C SER A 406 -26.43 7.70 -17.72
N LEU A 407 -26.47 7.60 -16.38
CA LEU A 407 -25.36 7.11 -15.56
C LEU A 407 -25.21 5.57 -15.59
N PHE A 408 -26.21 4.86 -16.09
CA PHE A 408 -26.33 3.40 -15.99
C PHE A 408 -26.45 2.73 -17.36
N THR A 409 -26.05 1.47 -17.42
CA THR A 409 -26.30 0.54 -18.55
C THR A 409 -27.46 -0.41 -18.25
N HIS A 410 -27.67 -0.71 -16.96
CA HIS A 410 -28.66 -1.67 -16.48
C HIS A 410 -29.34 -1.14 -15.21
N LEU A 411 -30.63 -1.42 -15.03
CA LEU A 411 -31.40 -1.05 -13.84
C LEU A 411 -32.25 -2.22 -13.34
N PHE A 412 -32.10 -2.59 -12.07
CA PHE A 412 -32.89 -3.67 -11.45
C PHE A 412 -34.11 -3.10 -10.73
N CYS A 413 -35.30 -3.60 -11.05
CA CYS A 413 -36.53 -3.31 -10.29
C CYS A 413 -36.68 -4.34 -9.16
N ALA A 414 -36.62 -3.89 -7.90
CA ALA A 414 -36.67 -4.72 -6.70
C ALA A 414 -37.95 -4.49 -5.88
N PHE A 415 -38.72 -5.50 -5.45
CA PHE A 415 -38.63 -6.92 -5.78
C PHE A 415 -40.00 -7.50 -6.17
N ALA A 416 -39.96 -8.49 -7.06
CA ALA A 416 -41.03 -9.48 -7.18
C ALA A 416 -40.74 -10.64 -6.21
N ASP A 417 -41.78 -11.33 -5.77
CA ASP A 417 -41.73 -12.33 -4.70
C ASP A 417 -42.20 -13.70 -5.21
N ILE A 418 -42.05 -14.77 -4.41
CA ILE A 418 -42.54 -16.12 -4.72
C ILE A 418 -43.82 -16.39 -3.94
N ASN A 419 -44.89 -16.78 -4.62
CA ASN A 419 -46.07 -17.34 -3.97
C ASN A 419 -45.73 -18.71 -3.39
N THR A 420 -45.70 -18.83 -2.06
CA THR A 420 -45.26 -20.03 -1.33
C THR A 420 -46.06 -21.31 -1.58
N LEU A 421 -47.31 -21.18 -2.09
CA LEU A 421 -48.19 -22.33 -2.37
C LEU A 421 -48.10 -22.84 -3.81
N THR A 422 -47.77 -21.96 -4.77
CA THR A 422 -47.76 -22.27 -6.21
C THR A 422 -46.38 -22.18 -6.86
N TYR A 423 -45.38 -21.71 -6.10
CA TYR A 423 -44.01 -21.42 -6.53
C TYR A 423 -43.90 -20.43 -7.71
N GLN A 424 -44.98 -19.73 -8.05
CA GLN A 424 -44.98 -18.74 -9.12
C GLN A 424 -44.51 -17.37 -8.64
N VAL A 425 -43.81 -16.65 -9.52
CA VAL A 425 -43.36 -15.28 -9.28
C VAL A 425 -44.55 -14.32 -9.34
N ILE A 426 -44.68 -13.48 -8.32
CA ILE A 426 -45.78 -12.54 -8.13
C ILE A 426 -45.27 -11.12 -7.85
N VAL A 427 -46.12 -10.12 -8.10
CA VAL A 427 -45.94 -8.74 -7.64
C VAL A 427 -47.16 -8.37 -6.80
N SER A 428 -46.93 -7.81 -5.61
CA SER A 428 -48.00 -7.35 -4.72
C SER A 428 -48.90 -6.34 -5.43
N SER A 429 -50.20 -6.33 -5.15
CA SER A 429 -51.13 -5.42 -5.85
C SER A 429 -50.78 -3.94 -5.67
N ARG A 430 -50.12 -3.57 -4.57
CA ARG A 430 -49.52 -2.24 -4.33
C ARG A 430 -48.41 -1.91 -5.34
N ASN A 431 -47.55 -2.88 -5.67
CA ASN A 431 -46.37 -2.67 -6.50
C ASN A 431 -46.62 -2.92 -7.99
N LYS A 432 -47.72 -3.59 -8.39
CA LYS A 432 -48.07 -3.83 -9.82
C LYS A 432 -47.99 -2.57 -10.71
N PRO A 433 -48.53 -1.39 -10.34
CA PRO A 433 -48.44 -0.18 -11.17
C PRO A 433 -47.01 0.37 -11.29
N LYS A 434 -46.20 0.22 -10.25
CA LYS A 434 -44.78 0.59 -10.26
C LYS A 434 -43.99 -0.31 -11.21
N PHE A 435 -44.25 -1.62 -11.20
CA PHE A 435 -43.55 -2.60 -12.03
C PHE A 435 -43.94 -2.50 -13.51
N SER A 436 -45.23 -2.33 -13.83
CA SER A 436 -45.70 -2.23 -15.22
C SER A 436 -45.22 -0.97 -15.95
N THR A 437 -44.96 0.12 -15.21
CA THR A 437 -44.49 1.39 -15.77
C THR A 437 -42.97 1.58 -15.70
N PHE A 438 -42.25 0.76 -14.93
CA PHE A 438 -40.80 0.89 -14.69
C PHE A 438 -39.99 0.96 -15.99
N THR A 439 -40.10 -0.06 -16.85
CA THR A 439 -39.30 -0.15 -18.07
C THR A 439 -39.60 0.99 -19.05
N GLN A 440 -40.87 1.35 -19.21
CA GLN A 440 -41.25 2.48 -20.06
C GLN A 440 -40.68 3.81 -19.53
N THR A 441 -40.72 4.02 -18.22
CA THR A 441 -40.23 5.26 -17.58
C THR A 441 -38.71 5.40 -17.77
N VAL A 442 -37.96 4.32 -17.62
CA VAL A 442 -36.52 4.27 -17.88
C VAL A 442 -36.20 4.54 -19.36
N GLN A 443 -36.86 3.82 -20.28
CA GLN A 443 -36.54 3.89 -21.71
C GLN A 443 -36.98 5.20 -22.37
N ARG A 444 -38.03 5.87 -21.89
CA ARG A 444 -38.40 7.23 -22.31
C ARG A 444 -37.29 8.26 -22.07
N ARG A 445 -36.40 8.01 -21.10
CA ARG A 445 -35.24 8.87 -20.82
C ARG A 445 -33.96 8.40 -21.50
N ASN A 446 -33.69 7.10 -21.48
CA ASN A 446 -32.55 6.51 -22.16
C ASN A 446 -32.91 5.13 -22.73
N PRO A 447 -33.16 5.01 -24.05
CA PRO A 447 -33.61 3.76 -24.65
C PRO A 447 -32.54 2.65 -24.64
N THR A 448 -31.26 2.98 -24.41
CA THR A 448 -30.18 1.98 -24.37
C THR A 448 -30.09 1.22 -23.03
N VAL A 449 -30.80 1.66 -21.99
CA VAL A 449 -30.74 1.04 -20.65
C VAL A 449 -31.59 -0.21 -20.61
N ARG A 450 -30.99 -1.33 -20.18
CA ARG A 450 -31.67 -2.61 -20.01
C ARG A 450 -32.21 -2.75 -18.60
N THR A 451 -33.53 -2.87 -18.48
CA THR A 451 -34.20 -3.11 -17.20
C THR A 451 -34.26 -4.60 -16.87
N LEU A 452 -33.99 -4.97 -15.62
CA LEU A 452 -34.11 -6.35 -15.13
C LEU A 452 -35.13 -6.45 -13.99
N LEU A 453 -35.95 -7.49 -14.04
CA LEU A 453 -36.87 -7.85 -12.97
C LEU A 453 -36.09 -8.61 -11.89
N SER A 454 -35.98 -8.06 -10.68
CA SER A 454 -35.33 -8.75 -9.56
C SER A 454 -36.35 -9.50 -8.71
N ILE A 455 -36.05 -10.75 -8.39
CA ILE A 455 -36.94 -11.68 -7.69
C ILE A 455 -36.27 -12.14 -6.39
N GLY A 456 -36.96 -12.00 -5.25
CA GLY A 456 -36.46 -12.33 -3.92
C GLY A 456 -36.08 -11.09 -3.10
N GLY A 457 -34.90 -11.10 -2.50
CA GLY A 457 -34.39 -10.07 -1.60
C GLY A 457 -34.68 -10.38 -0.13
N ASP A 458 -34.27 -9.46 0.74
CA ASP A 458 -34.31 -9.56 2.21
C ASP A 458 -35.68 -9.92 2.82
N PHE A 459 -36.77 -9.68 2.10
CA PHE A 459 -38.14 -9.87 2.59
C PHE A 459 -38.78 -11.19 2.15
N THR A 460 -38.18 -11.92 1.19
CA THR A 460 -38.67 -13.24 0.76
C THR A 460 -38.12 -14.33 1.68
N TYR A 461 -39.01 -15.16 2.23
CA TYR A 461 -38.63 -16.26 3.12
C TYR A 461 -37.64 -17.23 2.47
N ASN A 462 -36.51 -17.51 3.13
CA ASN A 462 -35.48 -18.41 2.60
C ASN A 462 -36.02 -19.82 2.28
N PHE A 463 -36.95 -20.32 3.10
CA PHE A 463 -37.61 -21.61 2.86
C PHE A 463 -38.42 -21.64 1.56
N ALA A 464 -38.97 -20.52 1.09
CA ALA A 464 -39.77 -20.47 -0.12
C ALA A 464 -38.90 -20.71 -1.36
N PHE A 465 -37.67 -20.18 -1.37
CA PHE A 465 -36.68 -20.50 -2.39
C PHE A 465 -36.21 -21.94 -2.29
N ALA A 466 -35.91 -22.46 -1.10
CA ALA A 466 -35.47 -23.84 -0.91
C ALA A 466 -36.52 -24.87 -1.40
N SER A 467 -37.78 -24.72 -0.98
CA SER A 467 -38.91 -25.58 -1.42
C SER A 467 -39.28 -25.41 -2.89
N MET A 468 -39.00 -24.25 -3.49
CA MET A 468 -39.14 -24.05 -4.94
C MET A 468 -38.00 -24.74 -5.70
N ALA A 469 -36.78 -24.62 -5.21
CA ALA A 469 -35.58 -25.11 -5.89
C ALA A 469 -35.45 -26.64 -5.82
N SER A 470 -35.90 -27.30 -4.76
CA SER A 470 -35.66 -28.74 -4.55
C SER A 470 -36.35 -29.68 -5.54
N ASN A 471 -37.42 -29.25 -6.19
CA ASN A 471 -38.26 -30.10 -7.05
C ASN A 471 -38.34 -29.57 -8.50
N PRO A 472 -38.02 -30.37 -9.54
CA PRO A 472 -38.11 -29.95 -10.94
C PRO A 472 -39.45 -29.32 -11.35
N THR A 473 -40.58 -29.82 -10.82
CA THR A 473 -41.91 -29.26 -11.12
C THR A 473 -42.07 -27.85 -10.54
N SER A 474 -41.61 -27.64 -9.31
CA SER A 474 -41.60 -26.33 -8.65
C SER A 474 -40.69 -25.33 -9.36
N ARG A 475 -39.47 -25.76 -9.75
CA ARG A 475 -38.55 -24.96 -10.58
C ARG A 475 -39.19 -24.56 -11.91
N LYS A 476 -39.85 -25.49 -12.61
CA LYS A 476 -40.54 -25.23 -13.89
C LYS A 476 -41.68 -24.19 -13.74
N LEU A 477 -42.42 -24.19 -12.63
CA LEU A 477 -43.46 -23.20 -12.32
C LEU A 477 -42.86 -21.80 -12.07
N PHE A 478 -41.79 -21.73 -11.27
CA PHE A 478 -41.04 -20.49 -11.02
C PHE A 478 -40.44 -19.92 -12.31
N ILE A 479 -39.69 -20.73 -13.06
CA ILE A 479 -39.05 -20.35 -14.32
C ILE A 479 -40.11 -19.84 -15.30
N GLY A 480 -41.18 -20.60 -15.54
CA GLY A 480 -42.24 -20.23 -16.49
C GLY A 480 -42.98 -18.95 -16.09
N SER A 481 -43.25 -18.73 -14.80
CA SER A 481 -43.89 -17.51 -14.32
C SER A 481 -42.96 -16.29 -14.37
N SER A 482 -41.68 -16.45 -14.03
CA SER A 482 -40.67 -15.39 -14.11
C SER A 482 -40.55 -14.81 -15.53
N ILE A 483 -40.51 -15.69 -16.55
CA ILE A 483 -40.39 -15.30 -17.96
C ILE A 483 -41.68 -14.59 -18.42
N ARG A 484 -42.87 -15.15 -18.10
CA ARG A 484 -44.16 -14.50 -18.40
C ARG A 484 -44.25 -13.08 -17.81
N LEU A 485 -43.84 -12.92 -16.55
CA LEU A 485 -43.91 -11.66 -15.81
C LEU A 485 -42.88 -10.63 -16.30
N ALA A 486 -41.66 -11.06 -16.63
CA ALA A 486 -40.67 -10.18 -17.26
C ALA A 486 -41.17 -9.68 -18.62
N ARG A 487 -41.72 -10.57 -19.45
CA ARG A 487 -42.26 -10.20 -20.77
C ARG A 487 -43.51 -9.30 -20.68
N SER A 488 -44.41 -9.51 -19.73
CA SER A 488 -45.63 -8.69 -19.59
C SER A 488 -45.37 -7.27 -19.10
N TYR A 489 -44.28 -7.04 -18.35
CA TYR A 489 -43.81 -5.71 -17.93
C TYR A 489 -42.60 -5.20 -18.76
N GLY A 490 -42.33 -5.83 -19.92
CA GLY A 490 -41.34 -5.39 -20.90
C GLY A 490 -39.87 -5.46 -20.46
N PHE A 491 -39.55 -6.16 -19.37
CA PHE A 491 -38.18 -6.28 -18.86
C PHE A 491 -37.24 -6.98 -19.86
N HIS A 492 -35.99 -6.54 -19.85
CA HIS A 492 -34.90 -7.03 -20.70
C HIS A 492 -34.15 -8.22 -20.08
N GLY A 493 -34.44 -8.55 -18.82
CA GLY A 493 -33.81 -9.65 -18.12
C GLY A 493 -34.38 -9.92 -16.72
N LEU A 494 -33.76 -10.89 -16.06
CA LEU A 494 -34.14 -11.46 -14.78
C LEU A 494 -32.91 -11.48 -13.85
N ASN A 495 -33.11 -11.08 -12.59
CA ASN A 495 -32.12 -11.20 -11.52
C ASN A 495 -32.68 -12.04 -10.37
N LEU A 496 -31.99 -13.10 -9.99
CA LEU A 496 -32.26 -13.85 -8.77
C LEU A 496 -31.61 -13.16 -7.57
N TYR A 497 -32.33 -13.02 -6.45
CA TYR A 497 -31.78 -12.56 -5.18
C TYR A 497 -32.26 -13.49 -4.05
N TRP A 498 -31.77 -14.72 -4.05
CA TRP A 498 -31.98 -15.67 -2.95
C TRP A 498 -30.97 -15.35 -1.83
N LYS A 499 -31.45 -14.90 -0.67
CA LYS A 499 -30.63 -14.45 0.48
C LYS A 499 -30.79 -15.39 1.71
N TYR A 500 -30.06 -16.50 1.83
CA TYR A 500 -29.13 -17.15 0.90
C TYR A 500 -29.33 -18.69 1.00
N PRO A 501 -29.04 -19.46 -0.08
CA PRO A 501 -28.87 -20.91 0.05
C PRO A 501 -27.78 -21.20 1.09
N SER A 502 -28.04 -22.15 1.98
CA SER A 502 -27.35 -22.33 3.26
C SER A 502 -26.90 -23.77 3.53
N THR A 503 -27.51 -24.74 2.83
CA THR A 503 -27.13 -26.17 2.87
C THR A 503 -26.57 -26.64 1.52
N THR A 504 -25.83 -27.76 1.50
CA THR A 504 -25.30 -28.33 0.25
C THR A 504 -26.42 -28.67 -0.75
N ALA A 505 -27.54 -29.20 -0.26
CA ALA A 505 -28.70 -29.47 -1.10
C ALA A 505 -29.27 -28.19 -1.74
N GLU A 506 -29.44 -27.13 -0.96
CA GLU A 506 -29.88 -25.82 -1.49
C GLU A 506 -28.90 -25.23 -2.51
N MET A 507 -27.59 -25.47 -2.36
CA MET A 507 -26.59 -25.07 -3.36
C MET A 507 -26.69 -25.90 -4.65
N ASP A 508 -26.83 -27.22 -4.55
CA ASP A 508 -27.01 -28.08 -5.72
C ASP A 508 -28.31 -27.73 -6.47
N ASP A 509 -29.39 -27.47 -5.74
CA ASP A 509 -30.69 -27.10 -6.29
C ASP A 509 -30.70 -25.66 -6.86
N PHE A 510 -29.94 -24.73 -6.29
CA PHE A 510 -29.63 -23.44 -6.90
C PHE A 510 -28.88 -23.62 -8.24
N GLY A 511 -27.90 -24.54 -8.29
CA GLY A 511 -27.20 -24.89 -9.53
C GLY A 511 -28.14 -25.41 -10.63
N LYS A 512 -29.00 -26.40 -10.29
CA LYS A 512 -30.01 -26.98 -11.18
C LYS A 512 -31.00 -25.92 -11.68
N LEU A 513 -31.49 -25.06 -10.77
CA LEU A 513 -32.39 -23.94 -11.09
C LEU A 513 -31.79 -23.00 -12.13
N LEU A 514 -30.53 -22.56 -11.95
CA LEU A 514 -29.89 -21.65 -12.91
C LEU A 514 -29.72 -22.28 -14.30
N GLN A 515 -29.35 -23.56 -14.36
CA GLN A 515 -29.19 -24.31 -15.62
C GLN A 515 -30.53 -24.46 -16.36
N GLU A 516 -31.58 -24.93 -15.67
CA GLU A 516 -32.93 -25.06 -16.23
C GLU A 516 -33.49 -23.71 -16.70
N TRP A 517 -33.25 -22.65 -15.92
CA TRP A 517 -33.71 -21.29 -16.25
C TRP A 517 -33.01 -20.73 -17.47
N ARG A 518 -31.69 -20.95 -17.61
CA ARG A 518 -30.91 -20.58 -18.80
C ARG A 518 -31.45 -21.27 -20.05
N LEU A 519 -31.72 -22.57 -19.97
CA LEU A 519 -32.30 -23.33 -21.08
C LEU A 519 -33.70 -22.82 -21.45
N ALA A 520 -34.58 -22.57 -20.47
CA ALA A 520 -35.92 -22.06 -20.71
C ALA A 520 -35.92 -20.64 -21.33
N VAL A 521 -35.01 -19.77 -20.89
CA VAL A 521 -34.83 -18.42 -21.45
C VAL A 521 -34.28 -18.46 -22.88
N ILE A 522 -33.44 -19.43 -23.24
CA ILE A 522 -33.02 -19.68 -24.63
C ILE A 522 -34.18 -20.22 -25.47
N ALA A 523 -34.98 -21.14 -24.92
CA ALA A 523 -36.13 -21.73 -25.61
C ALA A 523 -37.22 -20.70 -25.91
N GLU A 524 -37.59 -19.84 -24.96
CA GLU A 524 -38.58 -18.78 -25.17
C GLU A 524 -38.11 -17.71 -26.17
N ALA A 525 -36.81 -17.38 -26.19
CA ALA A 525 -36.25 -16.49 -27.20
C ALA A 525 -36.38 -17.09 -28.61
N ARG A 526 -36.10 -18.39 -28.77
CA ARG A 526 -36.25 -19.11 -30.04
C ARG A 526 -37.72 -19.22 -30.48
N SER A 527 -38.64 -19.52 -29.57
CA SER A 527 -40.05 -19.72 -29.92
C SER A 527 -40.86 -18.43 -30.09
N SER A 528 -40.45 -17.33 -29.48
CA SER A 528 -41.14 -16.03 -29.56
C SER A 528 -40.54 -15.06 -30.58
N GLY A 529 -39.34 -15.35 -31.12
CA GLY A 529 -38.56 -14.43 -31.95
C GLY A 529 -38.03 -13.19 -31.21
N LYS A 530 -38.25 -13.07 -29.89
CA LYS A 530 -37.86 -11.90 -29.10
C LYS A 530 -36.40 -12.01 -28.63
N PRO A 531 -35.70 -10.88 -28.44
CA PRO A 531 -34.37 -10.87 -27.82
C PRO A 531 -34.37 -11.65 -26.50
N ARG A 532 -33.37 -12.53 -26.33
CA ARG A 532 -33.21 -13.35 -25.13
C ARG A 532 -33.12 -12.46 -23.89
N LEU A 533 -33.90 -12.80 -22.86
CA LEU A 533 -33.78 -12.17 -21.54
C LEU A 533 -32.36 -12.37 -20.98
N LEU A 534 -31.76 -11.31 -20.45
CA LEU A 534 -30.54 -11.44 -19.65
C LEU A 534 -30.85 -12.25 -18.38
N LEU A 535 -29.92 -13.08 -17.92
CA LEU A 535 -30.07 -13.86 -16.70
C LEU A 535 -28.89 -13.61 -15.75
N THR A 536 -29.20 -13.19 -14.53
CA THR A 536 -28.22 -12.73 -13.53
C THR A 536 -28.62 -13.19 -12.13
N ALA A 537 -27.68 -13.17 -11.19
CA ALA A 537 -27.97 -13.44 -9.78
C ALA A 537 -27.13 -12.55 -8.86
N ALA A 538 -27.74 -12.09 -7.76
CA ALA A 538 -27.05 -11.57 -6.59
C ALA A 538 -26.63 -12.73 -5.70
N VAL A 539 -25.33 -12.79 -5.39
CA VAL A 539 -24.72 -13.86 -4.58
C VAL A 539 -23.88 -13.27 -3.45
N PHE A 540 -23.71 -14.01 -2.37
CA PHE A 540 -22.92 -13.56 -1.23
C PHE A 540 -21.44 -13.45 -1.57
N TYR A 541 -20.71 -12.55 -0.90
CA TYR A 541 -19.31 -12.27 -1.22
C TYR A 541 -18.37 -13.46 -1.02
N SER A 542 -18.65 -14.38 -0.09
CA SER A 542 -17.78 -15.54 0.18
C SER A 542 -18.57 -16.82 0.38
N TYR A 543 -18.15 -17.87 -0.34
CA TYR A 543 -18.62 -19.24 -0.15
C TYR A 543 -18.19 -19.85 1.19
N SER A 544 -17.17 -19.30 1.88
CA SER A 544 -16.66 -19.90 3.11
C SER A 544 -17.51 -19.61 4.35
N TYR A 545 -18.36 -18.57 4.30
CA TYR A 545 -19.04 -18.05 5.49
C TYR A 545 -20.08 -19.02 6.06
N TYR A 546 -20.86 -19.66 5.18
CA TYR A 546 -21.87 -20.66 5.56
C TYR A 546 -21.29 -22.09 5.66
N SER A 547 -19.97 -22.27 5.50
CA SER A 547 -19.31 -23.58 5.40
C SER A 547 -19.78 -24.50 4.26
N VAL A 548 -20.51 -23.96 3.27
CA VAL A 548 -21.02 -24.69 2.09
C VAL A 548 -20.54 -24.00 0.81
N LEU A 549 -19.95 -24.78 -0.10
CA LEU A 549 -19.42 -24.28 -1.37
C LEU A 549 -20.55 -23.86 -2.33
N HIS A 550 -20.43 -22.70 -2.95
CA HIS A 550 -21.28 -22.32 -4.08
C HIS A 550 -20.97 -23.17 -5.33
N PRO A 551 -21.95 -23.47 -6.21
CA PRO A 551 -21.74 -24.24 -7.44
C PRO A 551 -21.17 -23.34 -8.55
N VAL A 552 -19.95 -22.82 -8.35
CA VAL A 552 -19.39 -21.70 -9.14
C VAL A 552 -19.37 -21.97 -10.65
N GLN A 553 -19.12 -23.20 -11.09
CA GLN A 553 -19.18 -23.57 -12.52
C GLN A 553 -20.60 -23.41 -13.09
N ALA A 554 -21.62 -23.98 -12.42
CA ALA A 554 -23.02 -23.86 -12.88
C ALA A 554 -23.51 -22.40 -12.88
N VAL A 555 -23.06 -21.60 -11.91
CA VAL A 555 -23.28 -20.14 -11.87
C VAL A 555 -22.61 -19.46 -13.07
N ALA A 556 -21.35 -19.78 -13.34
CA ALA A 556 -20.57 -19.19 -14.42
C ALA A 556 -21.10 -19.55 -15.81
N ASP A 557 -21.63 -20.76 -16.02
CA ASP A 557 -22.16 -21.20 -17.31
C ASP A 557 -23.57 -20.67 -17.58
N SER A 558 -24.43 -20.67 -16.56
CA SER A 558 -25.85 -20.34 -16.70
C SER A 558 -26.11 -18.83 -16.83
N LEU A 559 -25.35 -18.02 -16.10
CA LEU A 559 -25.57 -16.58 -16.00
C LEU A 559 -24.82 -15.80 -17.08
N ASP A 560 -25.37 -14.64 -17.45
CA ASP A 560 -24.66 -13.65 -18.24
C ASP A 560 -23.62 -12.92 -17.39
N TRP A 561 -23.96 -12.59 -16.12
CA TRP A 561 -23.01 -12.19 -15.09
C TRP A 561 -23.54 -12.41 -13.67
N VAL A 562 -22.65 -12.26 -12.69
CA VAL A 562 -22.84 -12.43 -11.26
C VAL A 562 -22.69 -11.09 -10.54
N ASN A 563 -23.71 -10.70 -9.77
CA ASN A 563 -23.69 -9.52 -8.90
C ASN A 563 -23.13 -9.94 -7.53
N LEU A 564 -21.87 -9.61 -7.24
CA LEU A 564 -21.22 -9.93 -5.96
C LEU A 564 -21.67 -8.95 -4.86
N VAL A 565 -22.47 -9.42 -3.91
CA VAL A 565 -22.97 -8.65 -2.76
C VAL A 565 -21.83 -8.46 -1.75
N ALA A 566 -20.95 -7.50 -2.04
CA ALA A 566 -19.74 -7.20 -1.29
C ALA A 566 -19.95 -6.05 -0.27
N TYR A 567 -20.98 -6.21 0.55
CA TYR A 567 -21.42 -5.30 1.61
C TYR A 567 -22.24 -6.09 2.65
N ASP A 568 -22.76 -5.41 3.67
CA ASP A 568 -23.36 -6.03 4.87
C ASP A 568 -22.39 -6.98 5.60
N PHE A 569 -21.07 -6.69 5.54
CA PHE A 569 -20.07 -7.48 6.27
C PHE A 569 -20.15 -7.29 7.79
N TYR A 570 -20.64 -6.12 8.22
CA TYR A 570 -20.85 -5.73 9.60
C TYR A 570 -22.02 -4.75 9.70
N ASP A 571 -23.01 -5.09 10.51
CA ASP A 571 -24.16 -4.25 10.84
C ASP A 571 -24.21 -3.92 12.34
N SER A 572 -25.05 -2.96 12.71
CA SER A 572 -25.20 -2.48 14.09
C SER A 572 -26.10 -3.32 14.99
N GLY A 573 -26.93 -4.20 14.44
CA GLY A 573 -27.73 -5.17 15.19
C GLY A 573 -26.89 -6.34 15.70
N SER A 574 -26.01 -6.89 14.85
CA SER A 574 -25.09 -7.99 15.19
C SER A 574 -23.83 -7.52 15.92
N SER A 575 -23.19 -6.43 15.47
CA SER A 575 -21.92 -5.98 16.05
C SER A 575 -22.12 -5.03 17.24
N ARG A 576 -21.57 -5.42 18.41
CA ARG A 576 -21.44 -4.55 19.60
C ARG A 576 -20.21 -3.63 19.55
N VAL A 577 -19.54 -3.53 18.39
CA VAL A 577 -18.45 -2.59 18.13
C VAL A 577 -18.62 -1.91 16.77
N THR A 578 -18.16 -0.67 16.64
CA THR A 578 -18.26 0.12 15.40
C THR A 578 -17.45 -0.48 14.26
N CYS A 579 -18.08 -0.75 13.12
CA CYS A 579 -17.44 -1.46 12.01
C CYS A 579 -17.73 -0.82 10.64
N SER A 580 -17.00 -1.29 9.63
CA SER A 580 -17.12 -0.84 8.24
C SER A 580 -18.08 -1.74 7.45
N PRO A 581 -19.33 -1.34 7.13
CA PRO A 581 -20.26 -2.17 6.35
C PRO A 581 -19.73 -2.74 5.03
N ALA A 582 -18.77 -2.07 4.40
CA ALA A 582 -18.23 -2.42 3.09
C ALA A 582 -16.74 -2.02 2.95
N PRO A 583 -15.78 -2.66 3.66
CA PRO A 583 -14.36 -2.38 3.46
C PRO A 583 -13.91 -2.92 2.10
N LEU A 584 -13.11 -2.17 1.35
CA LEU A 584 -12.43 -2.72 0.17
C LEU A 584 -11.36 -3.74 0.59
N TYR A 585 -10.64 -3.44 1.67
CA TYR A 585 -9.61 -4.28 2.30
C TYR A 585 -9.85 -4.34 3.82
N ASP A 586 -9.40 -5.39 4.48
CA ASP A 586 -9.47 -5.52 5.96
C ASP A 586 -8.13 -5.20 6.64
N PHE A 587 -8.17 -4.85 7.93
CA PHE A 587 -7.00 -4.67 8.79
C PHE A 587 -6.25 -5.99 9.08
N ILE A 588 -6.93 -7.13 9.02
CA ILE A 588 -6.39 -8.46 9.29
C ILE A 588 -6.46 -9.28 7.99
N THR A 589 -5.48 -10.14 7.73
CA THR A 589 -5.37 -10.88 6.44
C THR A 589 -6.34 -12.07 6.35
N ALA A 590 -7.58 -11.92 6.84
CA ALA A 590 -8.62 -12.95 6.86
C ALA A 590 -10.06 -12.40 7.01
N GLY A 591 -10.28 -11.11 7.30
CA GLY A 591 -11.62 -10.57 7.52
C GLY A 591 -12.43 -10.29 6.24
N PRO A 592 -13.76 -10.15 6.38
CA PRO A 592 -14.67 -9.94 5.25
C PRO A 592 -14.48 -8.54 4.62
N SER A 593 -14.26 -8.51 3.30
CA SER A 593 -14.00 -7.29 2.52
C SER A 593 -14.27 -7.52 1.03
N CYS A 594 -14.42 -6.45 0.24
CA CYS A 594 -14.71 -6.54 -1.19
C CYS A 594 -13.58 -7.24 -1.98
N ASP A 595 -12.32 -7.00 -1.64
CA ASP A 595 -11.18 -7.70 -2.25
C ASP A 595 -11.20 -9.21 -1.91
N ALA A 596 -11.45 -9.57 -0.65
CA ALA A 596 -11.55 -10.96 -0.24
C ALA A 596 -12.68 -11.70 -0.97
N GLY A 597 -13.85 -11.08 -1.14
CA GLY A 597 -14.97 -11.68 -1.87
C GLY A 597 -14.72 -11.84 -3.37
N VAL A 598 -14.12 -10.83 -4.02
CA VAL A 598 -13.71 -10.94 -5.43
C VAL A 598 -12.65 -12.03 -5.63
N ARG A 599 -11.69 -12.15 -4.70
CA ARG A 599 -10.70 -13.25 -4.74
C ARG A 599 -11.34 -14.62 -4.51
N ALA A 600 -12.25 -14.76 -3.55
CA ALA A 600 -12.93 -16.02 -3.27
C ALA A 600 -13.64 -16.58 -4.52
N TRP A 601 -14.47 -15.77 -5.18
CA TRP A 601 -15.19 -16.19 -6.38
C TRP A 601 -14.28 -16.46 -7.59
N THR A 602 -13.26 -15.61 -7.82
CA THR A 602 -12.34 -15.80 -8.96
C THR A 602 -11.39 -16.98 -8.77
N GLN A 603 -10.94 -17.26 -7.55
CA GLN A 603 -10.14 -18.45 -7.22
C GLN A 603 -10.97 -19.74 -7.31
N ALA A 604 -12.27 -19.68 -7.03
CA ALA A 604 -13.22 -20.78 -7.22
C ALA A 604 -13.68 -20.96 -8.68
N GLY A 605 -13.11 -20.23 -9.64
CA GLY A 605 -13.31 -20.42 -11.08
C GLY A 605 -14.24 -19.44 -11.78
N LEU A 606 -14.85 -18.46 -11.09
CA LEU A 606 -15.68 -17.46 -11.76
C LEU A 606 -14.81 -16.53 -12.64
N PRO A 607 -15.04 -16.44 -13.96
CA PRO A 607 -14.28 -15.52 -14.81
C PRO A 607 -14.50 -14.07 -14.38
N SER A 608 -13.43 -13.28 -14.25
CA SER A 608 -13.53 -11.85 -13.89
C SER A 608 -14.48 -11.07 -14.82
N LYS A 609 -14.48 -11.42 -16.11
CA LYS A 609 -15.41 -10.89 -17.13
C LYS A 609 -16.89 -11.29 -16.96
N LYS A 610 -17.24 -12.07 -15.94
CA LYS A 610 -18.62 -12.35 -15.48
C LYS A 610 -18.90 -11.88 -14.05
N ALA A 611 -17.94 -11.26 -13.36
CA ALA A 611 -18.14 -10.71 -12.01
C ALA A 611 -18.42 -9.20 -12.05
N VAL A 612 -19.38 -8.74 -11.25
CA VAL A 612 -19.77 -7.33 -11.08
C VAL A 612 -19.75 -7.00 -9.59
N LEU A 613 -18.97 -5.97 -9.20
CA LEU A 613 -18.76 -5.62 -7.79
C LEU A 613 -19.91 -4.80 -7.22
N GLY A 614 -20.54 -5.27 -6.15
CA GLY A 614 -21.57 -4.55 -5.39
C GLY A 614 -21.00 -3.63 -4.31
N PHE A 615 -21.69 -2.52 -4.04
CA PHE A 615 -21.47 -1.67 -2.86
C PHE A 615 -22.74 -0.91 -2.42
N PRO A 616 -22.81 -0.43 -1.17
CA PRO A 616 -24.00 0.21 -0.63
C PRO A 616 -23.99 1.73 -0.88
N PHE A 617 -25.18 2.31 -1.05
CA PHE A 617 -25.45 3.76 -0.94
C PHE A 617 -26.11 4.09 0.41
N TYR A 618 -25.79 3.32 1.44
CA TYR A 618 -26.22 3.46 2.83
C TYR A 618 -25.06 3.09 3.75
N GLY A 619 -25.21 3.40 5.03
CA GLY A 619 -24.33 2.96 6.11
C GLY A 619 -25.13 2.33 7.25
N TYR A 620 -24.41 1.90 8.28
CA TYR A 620 -25.01 1.50 9.57
C TYR A 620 -24.59 2.48 10.66
N ALA A 621 -25.51 2.73 11.60
CA ALA A 621 -25.37 3.65 12.70
C ALA A 621 -25.40 2.90 14.05
N TRP A 622 -24.33 3.11 14.83
CA TRP A 622 -24.10 2.56 16.16
C TRP A 622 -24.29 3.63 17.25
N CYS A 623 -24.77 3.21 18.41
CA CYS A 623 -24.77 4.02 19.63
C CYS A 623 -23.54 3.68 20.48
N LEU A 624 -22.55 4.57 20.53
CA LEU A 624 -21.32 4.43 21.32
C LEU A 624 -21.62 4.36 22.82
N THR A 625 -20.95 3.46 23.54
CA THR A 625 -21.04 3.43 25.01
C THR A 625 -20.42 4.68 25.62
N ASP A 626 -19.30 5.15 25.07
CA ASP A 626 -18.61 6.40 25.39
C ASP A 626 -18.37 7.25 24.13
N ALA A 627 -18.82 8.50 24.15
CA ALA A 627 -18.67 9.45 23.05
C ALA A 627 -17.20 9.84 22.74
N LYS A 628 -16.28 9.66 23.69
CA LYS A 628 -14.84 9.90 23.46
C LYS A 628 -14.18 8.77 22.68
N ASN A 629 -14.77 7.57 22.68
CA ASN A 629 -14.26 6.40 21.99
C ASN A 629 -15.03 6.19 20.68
N HIS A 630 -14.54 6.85 19.61
CA HIS A 630 -15.23 6.97 18.32
C HIS A 630 -14.41 6.43 17.13
N ASN A 631 -13.41 5.60 17.38
CA ASN A 631 -12.64 4.90 16.33
C ASN A 631 -13.42 3.69 15.80
N TYR A 632 -12.89 3.01 14.77
CA TYR A 632 -13.32 1.63 14.48
C TYR A 632 -13.05 0.70 15.67
N TYR A 633 -13.90 -0.31 15.83
CA TYR A 633 -13.97 -1.26 16.94
C TYR A 633 -14.21 -0.63 18.33
N SER A 634 -14.79 0.56 18.38
CA SER A 634 -15.22 1.18 19.65
C SER A 634 -16.52 0.54 20.15
N ASN A 635 -16.61 0.35 21.47
CA ASN A 635 -17.76 -0.32 22.10
C ASN A 635 -19.08 0.43 21.87
N SER A 636 -20.13 -0.33 21.55
CA SER A 636 -21.46 0.17 21.25
C SER A 636 -22.54 -0.65 21.96
N SER A 637 -23.62 0.03 22.39
CA SER A 637 -24.82 -0.63 22.93
C SER A 637 -25.72 -1.24 21.85
N GLY A 638 -25.43 -1.06 20.56
CA GLY A 638 -26.22 -1.54 19.43
C GLY A 638 -26.62 -0.43 18.45
N PRO A 639 -27.73 -0.60 17.70
CA PRO A 639 -28.21 0.36 16.70
C PRO A 639 -28.48 1.77 17.22
N ALA A 640 -28.38 2.73 16.30
CA ALA A 640 -28.84 4.11 16.44
C ALA A 640 -29.62 4.53 15.18
N ILE A 641 -30.43 5.58 15.28
CA ILE A 641 -31.25 6.16 14.20
C ILE A 641 -32.43 5.27 13.74
N SER A 642 -32.22 3.98 13.48
CA SER A 642 -33.27 3.00 13.12
C SER A 642 -33.11 1.69 13.93
N PRO A 643 -34.10 0.77 13.90
CA PRO A 643 -34.06 -0.47 14.70
C PRO A 643 -32.93 -1.44 14.32
N ASP A 644 -32.50 -1.44 13.07
CA ASP A 644 -31.33 -2.16 12.52
C ASP A 644 -30.07 -1.28 12.47
N GLY A 645 -30.27 0.04 12.45
CA GLY A 645 -29.28 1.10 12.29
C GLY A 645 -28.98 1.48 10.83
N SER A 646 -29.68 0.94 9.83
CA SER A 646 -29.43 1.30 8.43
C SER A 646 -29.87 2.74 8.13
N ILE A 647 -29.02 3.47 7.39
CA ILE A 647 -29.27 4.86 7.01
C ILE A 647 -28.76 5.15 5.60
N GLY A 648 -29.66 5.57 4.70
CA GLY A 648 -29.31 5.97 3.32
C GLY A 648 -28.39 7.18 3.27
N TYR A 649 -27.48 7.23 2.30
CA TYR A 649 -26.45 8.27 2.18
C TYR A 649 -27.03 9.70 2.14
N ASN A 650 -28.19 9.89 1.52
CA ASN A 650 -28.95 11.15 1.56
C ASN A 650 -29.36 11.60 2.98
N LYS A 651 -29.64 10.66 3.90
CA LYS A 651 -29.88 10.94 5.33
C LYS A 651 -28.57 11.10 6.11
N ILE A 652 -27.50 10.38 5.76
CA ILE A 652 -26.16 10.58 6.36
C ILE A 652 -25.63 11.99 6.09
N ARG A 653 -25.76 12.47 4.84
CA ARG A 653 -25.41 13.83 4.43
C ARG A 653 -26.11 14.90 5.27
N ARG A 654 -27.40 14.73 5.54
CA ARG A 654 -28.17 15.62 6.45
C ARG A 654 -27.67 15.51 7.88
N PHE A 655 -27.55 14.31 8.43
CA PHE A 655 -27.01 14.07 9.77
C PHE A 655 -25.67 14.79 10.02
N ILE A 656 -24.74 14.74 9.04
CA ILE A 656 -23.44 15.42 9.13
C ILE A 656 -23.59 16.93 9.25
N VAL A 657 -24.47 17.55 8.47
CA VAL A 657 -24.72 19.00 8.51
C VAL A 657 -25.46 19.37 9.81
N ASP A 658 -26.59 18.74 10.07
CA ASP A 658 -27.52 19.08 11.15
C ASP A 658 -26.89 18.92 12.54
N ASN A 659 -26.01 17.92 12.70
CA ASN A 659 -25.35 17.61 13.98
C ASN A 659 -23.89 18.11 14.04
N LYS A 660 -23.38 18.77 12.98
CA LYS A 660 -21.97 19.15 12.82
C LYS A 660 -21.02 17.95 13.05
N ALA A 661 -21.36 16.79 12.48
CA ALA A 661 -20.65 15.54 12.74
C ALA A 661 -19.22 15.57 12.17
N THR A 662 -18.27 15.02 12.93
CA THR A 662 -16.89 14.84 12.45
C THR A 662 -16.85 13.67 11.48
N THR A 663 -16.22 13.84 10.31
CA THR A 663 -16.04 12.81 9.28
C THR A 663 -14.60 12.32 9.23
N VAL A 664 -14.37 11.03 9.00
CA VAL A 664 -13.04 10.40 9.05
C VAL A 664 -12.92 9.32 7.98
N TYR A 665 -12.13 9.62 6.93
CA TYR A 665 -11.84 8.67 5.86
C TYR A 665 -10.74 7.68 6.24
N ASN A 666 -11.02 6.38 6.18
CA ASN A 666 -10.05 5.33 6.48
C ASN A 666 -9.32 4.86 5.21
N LEU A 667 -8.05 5.24 5.08
CA LEU A 667 -7.18 4.87 3.94
C LEU A 667 -6.85 3.37 3.86
N THR A 668 -6.97 2.61 4.96
CA THR A 668 -6.71 1.17 4.96
C THR A 668 -7.95 0.41 4.48
N LEU A 669 -9.12 0.71 5.06
CA LEU A 669 -10.38 0.05 4.72
C LEU A 669 -11.00 0.55 3.41
N VAL A 670 -10.65 1.78 2.98
CA VAL A 670 -11.29 2.50 1.87
C VAL A 670 -12.80 2.64 2.09
N GLN A 671 -13.15 3.15 3.27
CA GLN A 671 -14.51 3.56 3.66
C GLN A 671 -14.43 4.78 4.60
N ASN A 672 -15.51 5.56 4.71
CA ASN A 672 -15.62 6.71 5.61
C ASN A 672 -16.43 6.33 6.87
N TYR A 673 -16.31 7.12 7.94
CA TYR A 673 -17.28 7.14 9.02
C TYR A 673 -17.51 8.56 9.53
N CYS A 674 -18.64 8.79 10.16
CA CYS A 674 -18.92 10.07 10.82
C CYS A 674 -19.50 9.86 12.21
N TYR A 675 -19.30 10.83 13.11
CA TYR A 675 -19.83 10.73 14.47
C TYR A 675 -20.21 12.10 15.04
N ALA A 676 -21.27 12.10 15.84
CA ALA A 676 -21.71 13.23 16.66
C ALA A 676 -22.31 12.70 17.96
N ARG A 677 -21.86 13.26 19.09
CA ARG A 677 -22.25 12.79 20.45
C ARG A 677 -21.97 11.29 20.58
N LYS A 678 -22.99 10.45 20.83
CA LYS A 678 -22.88 8.98 20.88
C LYS A 678 -23.22 8.28 19.56
N THR A 679 -23.66 8.99 18.53
CA THR A 679 -24.02 8.35 17.24
C THR A 679 -22.78 8.28 16.35
N TRP A 680 -22.45 7.08 15.89
CA TRP A 680 -21.33 6.79 14.97
C TRP A 680 -21.88 6.05 13.75
N ILE A 681 -21.52 6.45 12.53
CA ILE A 681 -22.07 5.91 11.28
C ILE A 681 -20.93 5.51 10.35
N GLY A 682 -20.84 4.24 9.95
CA GLY A 682 -19.88 3.76 8.94
C GLY A 682 -20.54 3.69 7.57
N TYR A 683 -19.95 4.30 6.53
CA TYR A 683 -20.61 4.49 5.23
C TYR A 683 -19.65 4.75 4.06
N ASP A 684 -20.14 4.51 2.85
CA ASP A 684 -19.45 4.84 1.61
C ASP A 684 -19.72 6.27 1.12
N ASP A 685 -18.68 6.94 0.64
CA ASP A 685 -18.72 8.29 0.09
C ASP A 685 -18.19 8.34 -1.36
N ASN A 686 -18.18 9.53 -1.95
CA ASN A 686 -17.63 9.76 -3.30
C ASN A 686 -16.20 9.16 -3.44
N GLN A 687 -15.33 9.33 -2.44
CA GLN A 687 -13.94 8.88 -2.50
C GLN A 687 -13.80 7.34 -2.39
N SER A 688 -14.57 6.67 -1.53
CA SER A 688 -14.57 5.20 -1.44
C SER A 688 -15.22 4.56 -2.66
N ILE A 689 -16.36 5.08 -3.13
CA ILE A 689 -17.05 4.60 -4.34
C ILE A 689 -16.14 4.71 -5.57
N VAL A 690 -15.53 5.89 -5.81
CA VAL A 690 -14.56 6.07 -6.91
C VAL A 690 -13.40 5.08 -6.83
N THR A 691 -12.92 4.76 -5.62
CA THR A 691 -11.81 3.83 -5.43
C THR A 691 -12.22 2.37 -5.66
N LYS A 692 -13.39 1.95 -5.18
CA LYS A 692 -13.97 0.62 -5.42
C LYS A 692 -14.25 0.35 -6.89
N VAL A 693 -14.79 1.34 -7.61
CA VAL A 693 -15.04 1.25 -9.06
C VAL A 693 -13.72 1.15 -9.85
N ARG A 694 -12.70 1.92 -9.47
CA ARG A 694 -11.35 1.80 -10.05
C ARG A 694 -10.72 0.43 -9.77
N TYR A 695 -10.88 -0.10 -8.56
CA TYR A 695 -10.44 -1.45 -8.20
C TYR A 695 -11.12 -2.51 -9.07
N ALA A 696 -12.44 -2.44 -9.26
CA ALA A 696 -13.17 -3.36 -10.14
C ALA A 696 -12.64 -3.31 -11.58
N LYS A 697 -12.39 -2.11 -12.11
CA LYS A 697 -11.81 -1.91 -13.44
C LYS A 697 -10.37 -2.46 -13.55
N GLN A 698 -9.54 -2.26 -12.51
CA GLN A 698 -8.16 -2.78 -12.44
C GLN A 698 -8.09 -4.31 -12.32
N ARG A 699 -9.06 -4.93 -11.63
CA ARG A 699 -9.20 -6.40 -11.52
C ARG A 699 -9.80 -7.05 -12.79
N GLY A 700 -10.11 -6.27 -13.83
CA GLY A 700 -10.71 -6.79 -15.06
C GLY A 700 -12.12 -7.34 -14.87
N LEU A 701 -12.86 -6.82 -13.89
CA LEU A 701 -14.27 -7.18 -13.66
C LEU A 701 -15.14 -6.67 -14.81
N LEU A 702 -16.34 -7.25 -14.99
CA LEU A 702 -17.29 -6.80 -16.00
C LEU A 702 -17.89 -5.42 -15.68
N GLY A 703 -17.94 -5.05 -14.40
CA GLY A 703 -18.64 -3.85 -13.97
C GLY A 703 -18.76 -3.67 -12.46
N TYR A 704 -19.68 -2.78 -12.08
CA TYR A 704 -20.11 -2.55 -10.70
C TYR A 704 -21.66 -2.43 -10.61
N PHE A 705 -22.20 -2.63 -9.42
CA PHE A 705 -23.58 -2.27 -9.09
C PHE A 705 -23.71 -1.61 -7.70
N SER A 706 -24.77 -0.84 -7.51
CA SER A 706 -25.10 -0.21 -6.22
C SER A 706 -26.46 -0.63 -5.66
N TRP A 707 -26.54 -0.74 -4.32
CA TRP A 707 -27.80 -0.85 -3.57
C TRP A 707 -28.00 0.39 -2.69
N HIS A 708 -28.95 1.28 -2.94
CA HIS A 708 -29.84 1.40 -4.10
C HIS A 708 -30.04 2.90 -4.42
N VAL A 709 -30.52 3.22 -5.63
CA VAL A 709 -30.49 4.62 -6.14
C VAL A 709 -31.28 5.62 -5.29
N GLY A 710 -32.37 5.18 -4.66
CA GLY A 710 -33.19 6.02 -3.76
C GLY A 710 -32.54 6.36 -2.41
N ALA A 711 -31.38 5.77 -2.10
CA ALA A 711 -30.56 6.13 -0.94
C ALA A 711 -29.43 7.14 -1.28
N ASP A 712 -29.15 7.35 -2.57
CA ASP A 712 -28.19 8.35 -3.05
C ASP A 712 -28.71 9.79 -2.82
N ASP A 713 -27.79 10.74 -2.75
CA ASP A 713 -28.12 12.16 -2.66
C ASP A 713 -28.03 12.79 -4.04
N ASN A 714 -29.18 12.98 -4.71
CA ASN A 714 -29.27 13.64 -6.02
C ASN A 714 -28.32 13.03 -7.09
N SER A 715 -28.22 11.70 -7.12
CA SER A 715 -27.31 10.93 -7.98
C SER A 715 -25.81 11.20 -7.77
N LEU A 716 -25.38 11.71 -6.61
CA LEU A 716 -23.98 12.04 -6.33
C LEU A 716 -23.05 10.82 -6.38
N LEU A 717 -23.38 9.74 -5.67
CA LEU A 717 -22.58 8.50 -5.69
C LEU A 717 -22.71 7.77 -7.03
N SER A 718 -23.90 7.81 -7.65
CA SER A 718 -24.17 7.28 -8.98
C SER A 718 -23.28 7.92 -10.04
N ARG A 719 -23.16 9.27 -10.02
CA ARG A 719 -22.35 10.07 -10.94
C ARG A 719 -20.86 9.83 -10.70
N ALA A 720 -20.44 9.78 -9.44
CA ALA A 720 -19.07 9.45 -9.04
C ALA A 720 -18.64 8.05 -9.55
N ALA A 721 -19.49 7.04 -9.36
CA ALA A 721 -19.25 5.69 -9.86
C ALA A 721 -19.17 5.64 -11.38
N SER A 722 -20.12 6.29 -12.08
CA SER A 722 -20.18 6.27 -13.54
C SER A 722 -18.95 6.92 -14.18
N GLN A 723 -18.55 8.09 -13.67
CA GLN A 723 -17.35 8.81 -14.11
C GLN A 723 -16.06 8.03 -13.79
N ALA A 724 -15.97 7.36 -12.63
CA ALA A 724 -14.82 6.54 -12.27
C ALA A 724 -14.64 5.32 -13.18
N TRP A 725 -15.74 4.77 -13.71
CA TRP A 725 -15.70 3.67 -14.66
C TRP A 725 -15.41 4.13 -16.10
N ASP A 726 -16.00 5.24 -16.55
CA ASP A 726 -15.83 5.73 -17.92
C ASP A 726 -14.46 6.36 -18.17
N ALA A 727 -13.77 6.83 -17.11
CA ALA A 727 -12.42 7.38 -17.20
C ALA A 727 -11.45 6.44 -17.93
N LYS A 728 -10.85 6.93 -19.04
CA LYS A 728 -9.87 6.17 -19.83
C LYS A 728 -8.69 5.75 -18.94
N ALA A 729 -8.30 4.48 -19.03
CA ALA A 729 -7.13 4.00 -18.31
C ALA A 729 -5.85 4.60 -18.90
N ALA A 730 -4.87 4.94 -18.04
CA ALA A 730 -3.53 5.28 -18.49
C ALA A 730 -2.82 3.99 -18.93
N THR A 731 -2.77 3.74 -20.24
CA THR A 731 -2.26 2.49 -20.82
C THR A 731 -0.75 2.35 -20.62
N THR A 732 -0.32 1.66 -19.56
CA THR A 732 1.04 1.12 -19.45
C THR A 732 1.09 -0.20 -20.21
N ILE A 733 1.70 -0.21 -21.40
CA ILE A 733 1.88 -1.44 -22.18
C ILE A 733 2.99 -2.29 -21.54
N ILE A 734 2.60 -3.40 -20.92
CA ILE A 734 3.54 -4.45 -20.45
C ILE A 734 3.42 -5.62 -21.42
N LEU A 735 4.46 -5.83 -22.22
CA LEU A 735 4.54 -6.96 -23.16
C LEU A 735 4.58 -8.28 -22.38
N HIS A 736 3.62 -9.17 -22.67
CA HIS A 736 3.61 -10.53 -22.13
C HIS A 736 4.65 -11.39 -22.84
N ASN A 737 5.58 -11.99 -22.09
CA ASN A 737 6.41 -13.09 -22.57
C ASN A 737 5.65 -14.42 -22.41
N SER A 738 5.03 -14.89 -23.48
CA SER A 738 4.62 -16.30 -23.64
C SER A 738 5.77 -17.15 -24.22
N LYS A 739 5.66 -18.48 -24.17
CA LYS A 739 6.80 -19.40 -24.28
C LYS A 739 7.28 -19.70 -25.71
N MET A 740 8.61 -19.90 -25.82
CA MET A 740 9.36 -20.73 -26.79
C MET A 740 9.31 -20.39 -28.30
N SER A 741 10.49 -20.13 -28.90
CA SER A 741 11.08 -20.99 -29.96
C SER A 741 12.52 -20.56 -30.34
N SER A 742 13.22 -21.41 -31.09
CA SER A 742 14.69 -21.54 -31.25
C SER A 742 15.42 -20.46 -32.08
N THR A 743 14.79 -19.37 -32.50
CA THR A 743 15.34 -18.47 -33.55
C THR A 743 16.26 -17.33 -33.05
N LYS A 744 16.82 -17.43 -31.83
CA LYS A 744 17.68 -16.40 -31.23
C LYS A 744 19.19 -16.70 -31.30
N LEU A 745 19.73 -16.85 -32.52
CA LEU A 745 21.18 -16.77 -32.75
C LEU A 745 21.58 -15.51 -33.54
N ILE A 746 20.87 -15.19 -34.62
CA ILE A 746 21.15 -14.01 -35.46
C ILE A 746 20.88 -12.69 -34.69
N SER A 747 19.87 -12.67 -33.81
CA SER A 747 19.58 -11.51 -32.94
C SER A 747 20.65 -11.23 -31.87
N LEU A 748 21.57 -12.17 -31.61
CA LEU A 748 22.58 -12.03 -30.56
C LEU A 748 23.70 -11.05 -30.97
N ILE A 749 24.09 -11.05 -32.25
CA ILE A 749 25.20 -10.23 -32.76
C ILE A 749 24.82 -8.74 -32.79
N VAL A 750 23.60 -8.41 -33.24
CA VAL A 750 23.08 -7.03 -33.25
C VAL A 750 22.95 -6.43 -31.84
N SER A 751 22.80 -7.28 -30.82
CA SER A 751 22.67 -6.82 -29.43
C SER A 751 23.99 -6.30 -28.83
N ILE A 752 25.15 -6.77 -29.32
CA ILE A 752 26.45 -6.47 -28.69
C ILE A 752 26.91 -5.03 -29.01
N THR A 753 26.69 -4.55 -30.24
CA THR A 753 27.01 -3.16 -30.65
C THR A 753 26.13 -2.10 -29.98
N PHE A 754 25.02 -2.46 -29.35
CA PHE A 754 24.14 -1.50 -28.67
C PHE A 754 24.50 -1.27 -27.18
N PHE A 755 25.45 -2.04 -26.63
CA PHE A 755 25.84 -1.93 -25.21
C PHE A 755 26.93 -0.90 -24.90
N LEU A 756 27.48 -0.19 -25.90
CA LEU A 756 28.51 0.84 -25.72
C LEU A 756 27.99 2.29 -25.78
N SER A 757 26.68 2.50 -25.86
CA SER A 757 26.06 3.82 -25.72
C SER A 757 24.98 3.82 -24.64
N LEU A 758 25.39 3.98 -23.38
CA LEU A 758 24.50 4.25 -22.25
C LEU A 758 24.24 5.76 -22.14
N PRO A 759 23.01 6.26 -22.40
CA PRO A 759 22.58 7.52 -21.81
C PRO A 759 22.43 7.29 -20.30
N SER A 760 23.03 8.17 -19.49
CA SER A 760 22.92 8.13 -18.04
C SER A 760 21.46 8.24 -17.56
N SER A 761 21.16 7.63 -16.41
CA SER A 761 19.87 7.68 -15.73
C SER A 761 19.21 9.07 -15.76
N SER A 762 17.97 9.14 -16.25
CA SER A 762 17.10 10.32 -16.11
C SER A 762 15.97 10.02 -15.15
N ALA A 763 15.87 10.81 -14.08
CA ALA A 763 14.76 10.75 -13.14
C ALA A 763 13.43 11.21 -13.79
N GLN A 764 12.32 10.92 -13.11
CA GLN A 764 10.98 11.34 -13.50
C GLN A 764 10.85 12.87 -13.37
N THR A 765 10.88 13.59 -14.50
CA THR A 765 10.94 15.06 -14.53
C THR A 765 9.67 15.74 -14.01
N VAL A 766 9.84 16.67 -13.09
CA VAL A 766 8.83 17.57 -12.52
C VAL A 766 9.05 19.01 -13.00
N VAL A 767 7.96 19.77 -13.19
CA VAL A 767 8.01 21.24 -13.28
C VAL A 767 7.76 21.86 -11.90
N LYS A 768 8.77 22.50 -11.33
CA LYS A 768 8.62 23.51 -10.28
C LYS A 768 9.06 24.82 -10.92
N ALA A 769 8.18 25.81 -11.02
CA ALA A 769 8.50 27.01 -11.79
C ALA A 769 8.01 28.32 -11.16
N SER A 770 8.59 29.41 -11.65
CA SER A 770 8.09 30.76 -11.46
C SER A 770 8.48 31.63 -12.66
N TYR A 771 7.73 32.70 -12.87
CA TYR A 771 8.03 33.75 -13.85
C TYR A 771 8.87 34.86 -13.22
N TRP A 772 9.75 35.46 -14.03
CA TRP A 772 10.51 36.67 -13.70
C TRP A 772 10.42 37.65 -14.87
N PHE A 773 10.28 38.95 -14.59
CA PHE A 773 10.29 40.01 -15.60
C PHE A 773 11.06 41.25 -15.13
N PRO A 774 11.73 42.01 -16.03
CA PRO A 774 12.62 43.12 -15.67
C PRO A 774 12.02 44.24 -14.82
N ALA A 775 10.72 44.51 -14.98
CA ALA A 775 10.01 45.59 -14.31
C ALA A 775 9.43 45.21 -12.93
N SER A 776 9.68 43.98 -12.47
CA SER A 776 9.55 43.63 -11.03
C SER A 776 10.70 44.21 -10.19
N GLU A 777 11.74 44.76 -10.85
CA GLU A 777 13.03 45.22 -10.30
C GLU A 777 13.86 44.16 -9.53
N PHE A 778 13.26 43.01 -9.20
CA PHE A 778 13.87 41.89 -8.51
C PHE A 778 15.14 41.38 -9.21
N PRO A 779 16.32 41.36 -8.54
CA PRO A 779 17.56 40.93 -9.17
C PRO A 779 17.55 39.45 -9.58
N VAL A 780 18.03 39.15 -10.79
CA VAL A 780 18.14 37.76 -11.30
C VAL A 780 19.09 36.91 -10.44
N THR A 781 20.05 37.54 -9.76
CA THR A 781 20.96 36.92 -8.78
C THR A 781 20.24 36.38 -7.55
N ASP A 782 19.09 36.95 -7.21
CA ASP A 782 18.46 36.76 -5.91
C ASP A 782 17.40 35.66 -5.97
N ILE A 783 17.03 35.25 -7.19
CA ILE A 783 16.24 34.03 -7.47
C ILE A 783 16.92 32.83 -6.84
N ASP A 784 16.29 32.18 -5.87
CA ASP A 784 16.75 30.91 -5.32
C ASP A 784 16.39 29.77 -6.28
N SER A 785 17.20 29.62 -7.33
CA SER A 785 16.98 28.60 -8.37
C SER A 785 17.14 27.16 -7.86
N SER A 786 17.62 26.94 -6.62
CA SER A 786 17.59 25.62 -6.01
C SER A 786 16.17 25.11 -5.76
N LEU A 787 15.21 26.03 -5.62
CA LEU A 787 13.80 25.72 -5.38
C LEU A 787 13.07 25.28 -6.66
N PHE A 788 13.60 25.62 -7.83
CA PHE A 788 12.94 25.49 -9.13
C PHE A 788 13.62 24.44 -10.03
N THR A 789 12.85 23.84 -10.94
CA THR A 789 13.39 23.05 -12.06
C THR A 789 13.32 23.81 -13.38
N HIS A 790 12.37 24.73 -13.50
CA HIS A 790 12.17 25.58 -14.68
C HIS A 790 11.96 27.04 -14.25
N LEU A 791 12.41 28.00 -15.05
CA LEU A 791 12.19 29.43 -14.82
C LEU A 791 11.80 30.09 -16.14
N PHE A 792 10.79 30.96 -16.10
CA PHE A 792 10.28 31.68 -17.26
C PHE A 792 10.79 33.13 -17.24
N CYS A 793 11.39 33.57 -18.34
CA CYS A 793 11.85 34.95 -18.52
C CYS A 793 10.83 35.70 -19.39
N ALA A 794 10.13 36.65 -18.77
CA ALA A 794 9.01 37.38 -19.35
C ALA A 794 9.37 38.85 -19.64
N PHE A 795 9.01 39.45 -20.78
CA PHE A 795 8.51 38.85 -22.02
C PHE A 795 9.37 39.29 -23.21
N ALA A 796 9.36 38.46 -24.26
CA ALA A 796 9.73 38.84 -25.62
C ALA A 796 8.47 39.23 -26.42
N ASP A 797 8.64 40.14 -27.37
CA ASP A 797 7.57 40.89 -28.02
C ASP A 797 7.37 40.44 -29.47
N LEU A 798 6.12 40.34 -29.92
CA LEU A 798 5.78 40.17 -31.34
C LEU A 798 5.86 41.51 -32.06
N ASN A 799 6.80 41.67 -32.98
CA ASN A 799 6.81 42.79 -33.91
C ASN A 799 5.72 42.57 -34.98
N SER A 800 4.65 43.36 -34.93
CA SER A 800 3.46 43.20 -35.78
C SER A 800 3.70 43.45 -37.27
N GLN A 801 4.71 44.24 -37.65
CA GLN A 801 5.06 44.51 -39.05
C GLN A 801 5.83 43.35 -39.69
N THR A 802 6.82 42.80 -38.98
CA THR A 802 7.71 41.74 -39.49
C THR A 802 7.26 40.33 -39.12
N ASN A 803 6.27 40.20 -38.23
CA ASN A 803 5.83 38.94 -37.63
C ASN A 803 6.97 38.15 -36.94
N GLN A 804 8.00 38.84 -36.43
CA GLN A 804 9.13 38.22 -35.73
C GLN A 804 9.07 38.47 -34.23
N VAL A 805 9.59 37.50 -33.47
CA VAL A 805 9.83 37.64 -32.03
C VAL A 805 11.09 38.49 -31.81
N THR A 806 10.96 39.48 -30.95
CA THR A 806 11.98 40.48 -30.62
C THR A 806 12.09 40.67 -29.12
N VAL A 807 13.13 41.35 -28.64
CA VAL A 807 13.25 41.79 -27.24
C VAL A 807 13.66 43.24 -27.27
N ALA A 808 12.85 44.11 -26.64
CA ALA A 808 13.15 45.54 -26.51
C ALA A 808 14.58 45.78 -25.96
N SER A 809 15.30 46.77 -26.51
CA SER A 809 16.73 46.96 -26.27
C SER A 809 17.13 47.07 -24.79
N ALA A 810 16.26 47.64 -23.95
CA ALA A 810 16.46 47.72 -22.50
C ALA A 810 16.48 46.34 -21.79
N ASN A 811 15.79 45.33 -22.35
CA ASN A 811 15.67 44.00 -21.78
C ASN A 811 16.79 43.05 -22.26
N GLN A 812 17.40 43.29 -23.43
CA GLN A 812 18.38 42.40 -24.05
C GLN A 812 19.58 42.03 -23.13
N PRO A 813 20.18 42.95 -22.35
CA PRO A 813 21.30 42.61 -21.46
C PRO A 813 20.85 41.70 -20.31
N LYS A 814 19.65 41.92 -19.74
CA LYS A 814 19.10 41.07 -18.67
C LYS A 814 18.71 39.68 -19.22
N PHE A 815 18.13 39.61 -20.42
CA PHE A 815 17.65 38.36 -21.02
C PHE A 815 18.79 37.45 -21.46
N SER A 816 19.77 37.99 -22.20
CA SER A 816 20.95 37.23 -22.66
C SER A 816 21.82 36.70 -21.52
N THR A 817 21.76 37.34 -20.34
CA THR A 817 22.49 36.89 -19.15
C THR A 817 21.63 36.11 -18.14
N PHE A 818 20.32 35.93 -18.40
CA PHE A 818 19.38 35.32 -17.45
C PHE A 818 19.78 33.87 -17.10
N THR A 819 19.87 33.00 -18.10
CA THR A 819 20.16 31.56 -17.90
C THR A 819 21.46 31.33 -17.13
N GLN A 820 22.55 31.94 -17.57
CA GLN A 820 23.86 31.79 -16.94
C GLN A 820 23.95 32.39 -15.52
N THR A 821 23.00 33.26 -15.15
CA THR A 821 22.92 33.82 -13.80
C THR A 821 22.17 32.88 -12.86
N VAL A 822 20.97 32.43 -13.25
CA VAL A 822 20.18 31.49 -12.43
C VAL A 822 20.83 30.12 -12.31
N GLN A 823 21.61 29.68 -13.31
CA GLN A 823 22.36 28.42 -13.23
C GLN A 823 23.51 28.43 -12.20
N ARG A 824 23.94 29.58 -11.68
CA ARG A 824 24.99 29.65 -10.62
C ARG A 824 24.56 28.99 -9.32
N ARG A 825 23.26 29.07 -8.98
CA ARG A 825 22.66 28.44 -7.78
C ARG A 825 22.07 27.05 -8.07
N ASN A 826 21.74 26.74 -9.34
CA ASN A 826 21.27 25.42 -9.75
C ASN A 826 21.63 25.14 -11.23
N PRO A 827 22.76 24.43 -11.51
CA PRO A 827 23.17 24.11 -12.88
C PRO A 827 22.16 23.26 -13.68
N SER A 828 21.28 22.54 -12.98
CA SER A 828 20.26 21.69 -13.62
C SER A 828 19.04 22.48 -14.10
N VAL A 829 18.79 23.69 -13.58
CA VAL A 829 17.61 24.49 -13.92
C VAL A 829 17.51 24.74 -15.43
N LYS A 830 16.27 24.71 -15.94
CA LYS A 830 15.95 25.01 -17.33
C LYS A 830 15.26 26.37 -17.42
N THR A 831 15.48 27.06 -18.53
CA THR A 831 14.97 28.42 -18.74
C THR A 831 14.18 28.48 -20.03
N LEU A 832 13.00 29.09 -19.98
CA LEU A 832 12.18 29.33 -21.15
C LEU A 832 12.02 30.85 -21.34
N LEU A 833 12.07 31.29 -22.59
CA LEU A 833 11.73 32.66 -22.97
C LEU A 833 10.24 32.73 -23.26
N SER A 834 9.50 33.52 -22.47
CA SER A 834 8.06 33.72 -22.64
C SER A 834 7.79 34.83 -23.63
N ILE A 835 6.82 34.62 -24.53
CA ILE A 835 6.51 35.52 -25.66
C ILE A 835 5.06 35.97 -25.56
N GLY A 836 4.84 37.27 -25.32
CA GLY A 836 3.50 37.86 -25.15
C GLY A 836 3.23 38.41 -23.74
N GLY A 837 2.26 37.83 -23.04
CA GLY A 837 1.71 38.28 -21.76
C GLY A 837 0.52 39.24 -21.92
N GLY A 838 -0.25 39.45 -20.85
CA GLY A 838 -1.57 40.10 -20.88
C GLY A 838 -1.70 41.47 -21.54
N ILE A 839 -0.61 42.26 -21.62
CA ILE A 839 -0.59 43.58 -22.27
C ILE A 839 -0.22 43.52 -23.78
N ALA A 840 0.08 42.35 -24.32
CA ALA A 840 0.48 42.19 -25.73
C ALA A 840 -0.70 42.34 -26.71
N ASP A 841 -0.38 42.77 -27.95
CA ASP A 841 -1.38 42.99 -29.00
C ASP A 841 -1.94 41.66 -29.54
N LYS A 842 -3.04 41.21 -28.92
CA LYS A 842 -3.88 40.08 -29.36
C LYS A 842 -4.17 40.08 -30.87
N THR A 843 -4.35 41.25 -31.51
CA THR A 843 -4.69 41.35 -32.94
C THR A 843 -3.49 41.07 -33.83
N ALA A 844 -2.28 41.46 -33.41
CA ALA A 844 -1.04 41.05 -34.05
C ALA A 844 -0.81 39.54 -33.94
N TYR A 845 -1.08 38.91 -32.78
CA TYR A 845 -0.99 37.44 -32.65
C TYR A 845 -2.03 36.71 -33.53
N ALA A 846 -3.27 37.20 -33.60
CA ALA A 846 -4.30 36.67 -34.50
C ALA A 846 -3.88 36.76 -35.97
N SER A 847 -3.34 37.91 -36.40
CA SER A 847 -2.83 38.13 -37.75
C SER A 847 -1.63 37.23 -38.06
N MET A 848 -0.64 37.19 -37.16
CA MET A 848 0.55 36.33 -37.28
C MET A 848 0.16 34.86 -37.40
N ALA A 849 -0.78 34.38 -36.58
CA ALA A 849 -1.24 32.99 -36.60
C ALA A 849 -2.04 32.63 -37.85
N SER A 850 -2.66 33.60 -38.54
CA SER A 850 -3.54 33.32 -39.68
C SER A 850 -2.83 32.77 -40.93
N ASN A 851 -1.61 33.23 -41.23
CA ASN A 851 -0.92 32.94 -42.49
C ASN A 851 0.35 32.09 -42.26
N PRO A 852 0.66 31.07 -43.10
CA PRO A 852 1.84 30.23 -42.91
C PRO A 852 3.17 31.00 -42.99
N THR A 853 3.24 32.10 -43.75
CA THR A 853 4.46 32.91 -43.92
C THR A 853 4.76 33.74 -42.67
N SER A 854 3.73 34.32 -42.04
CA SER A 854 3.87 35.02 -40.75
C SER A 854 4.13 34.05 -39.61
N ARG A 855 3.43 32.89 -39.57
CA ARG A 855 3.75 31.82 -38.61
C ARG A 855 5.18 31.35 -38.74
N LYS A 856 5.68 31.11 -39.96
CA LYS A 856 7.09 30.74 -40.18
C LYS A 856 8.06 31.84 -39.71
N SER A 857 7.75 33.11 -39.96
CA SER A 857 8.57 34.24 -39.51
C SER A 857 8.67 34.29 -37.98
N PHE A 858 7.56 34.05 -37.27
CA PHE A 858 7.50 33.96 -35.82
C PHE A 858 8.27 32.73 -35.29
N ILE A 859 8.02 31.57 -35.88
CA ILE A 859 8.66 30.30 -35.52
C ILE A 859 10.17 30.40 -35.66
N ASP A 860 10.68 30.79 -36.84
CA ASP A 860 12.12 30.84 -37.10
C ASP A 860 12.82 31.89 -36.23
N SER A 861 12.18 33.06 -35.98
CA SER A 861 12.75 34.11 -35.12
C SER A 861 12.76 33.73 -33.65
N SER A 862 11.69 33.13 -33.11
CA SER A 862 11.65 32.62 -31.73
C SER A 862 12.76 31.61 -31.45
N ILE A 863 13.01 30.69 -32.38
CA ILE A 863 14.05 29.66 -32.26
C ILE A 863 15.45 30.29 -32.33
N ARG A 864 15.70 31.20 -33.28
CA ARG A 864 16.96 31.97 -33.35
C ARG A 864 17.24 32.70 -32.04
N LEU A 865 16.24 33.42 -31.53
CA LEU A 865 16.35 34.24 -30.33
C LEU A 865 16.65 33.38 -29.09
N ALA A 866 15.87 32.32 -28.84
CA ALA A 866 16.09 31.40 -27.73
C ALA A 866 17.50 30.78 -27.77
N ARG A 867 17.97 30.35 -28.94
CA ARG A 867 19.34 29.81 -29.08
C ARG A 867 20.42 30.86 -28.90
N SER A 868 20.20 32.10 -29.35
CA SER A 868 21.17 33.19 -29.22
C SER A 868 21.34 33.69 -27.77
N TYR A 869 20.25 33.70 -26.98
CA TYR A 869 20.26 34.13 -25.58
C TYR A 869 20.37 32.96 -24.58
N GLY A 870 20.72 31.75 -25.05
CA GLY A 870 21.00 30.61 -24.18
C GLY A 870 19.78 30.05 -23.43
N PHE A 871 18.57 30.14 -23.99
CA PHE A 871 17.37 29.52 -23.42
C PHE A 871 17.26 28.02 -23.78
N HIS A 872 16.64 27.27 -22.87
CA HIS A 872 16.36 25.83 -23.02
C HIS A 872 15.01 25.56 -23.68
N GLY A 873 14.17 26.58 -23.84
CA GLY A 873 12.85 26.47 -24.45
C GLY A 873 12.19 27.82 -24.69
N LEU A 874 10.95 27.74 -25.14
CA LEU A 874 10.08 28.85 -25.48
C LEU A 874 8.71 28.62 -24.85
N ASP A 875 8.06 29.70 -24.45
CA ASP A 875 6.74 29.69 -23.83
C ASP A 875 5.86 30.74 -24.54
N LEU A 876 4.70 30.33 -25.03
CA LEU A 876 3.78 31.23 -25.75
C LEU A 876 2.66 31.69 -24.81
N ASP A 877 2.60 32.99 -24.57
CA ASP A 877 1.65 33.62 -23.66
C ASP A 877 0.76 34.59 -24.45
N TRP A 878 -0.18 34.02 -25.22
CA TRP A 878 -1.19 34.80 -25.94
C TRP A 878 -2.46 34.81 -25.09
N GLU A 879 -2.78 35.97 -24.51
CA GLU A 879 -3.92 36.15 -23.60
C GLU A 879 -5.06 36.96 -24.23
N TYR A 880 -6.06 36.39 -24.89
CA TYR A 880 -6.23 34.99 -25.28
C TYR A 880 -6.74 34.92 -26.73
N PRO A 881 -6.58 33.79 -27.45
CA PRO A 881 -7.26 33.56 -28.73
C PRO A 881 -8.78 33.72 -28.55
N SER A 882 -9.36 34.71 -29.22
CA SER A 882 -10.69 35.24 -28.90
C SER A 882 -11.82 34.63 -29.73
N SER A 883 -11.50 33.86 -30.77
CA SER A 883 -12.46 33.24 -31.69
C SER A 883 -12.09 31.79 -32.02
N ALA A 884 -13.05 31.03 -32.55
CA ALA A 884 -12.80 29.68 -33.05
C ALA A 884 -11.75 29.66 -34.18
N THR A 885 -11.71 30.69 -35.02
CA THR A 885 -10.69 30.89 -36.06
C THR A 885 -9.30 31.08 -35.45
N GLU A 886 -9.16 31.93 -34.44
CA GLU A 886 -7.89 32.11 -33.72
C GLU A 886 -7.46 30.83 -33.01
N MET A 887 -8.38 30.06 -32.41
CA MET A 887 -8.07 28.75 -31.82
C MET A 887 -7.60 27.73 -32.87
N THR A 888 -8.20 27.69 -34.07
CA THR A 888 -7.73 26.83 -35.18
C THR A 888 -6.34 27.27 -35.66
N ASN A 889 -6.08 28.57 -35.72
CA ASN A 889 -4.79 29.13 -36.12
C ASN A 889 -3.70 28.89 -35.06
N PHE A 890 -4.00 29.08 -33.78
CA PHE A 890 -3.15 28.73 -32.63
C PHE A 890 -2.82 27.23 -32.63
N GLY A 891 -3.83 26.37 -32.83
CA GLY A 891 -3.66 24.92 -32.99
C GLY A 891 -2.89 24.49 -34.25
N THR A 892 -2.58 25.42 -35.15
CA THR A 892 -1.74 25.21 -36.34
C THR A 892 -0.33 25.74 -36.12
N LEU A 893 -0.21 26.95 -35.56
CA LEU A 893 1.04 27.53 -35.07
C LEU A 893 1.79 26.57 -34.15
N LEU A 894 1.13 26.00 -33.14
CA LEU A 894 1.78 25.06 -32.21
C LEU A 894 2.35 23.82 -32.91
N ARG A 895 1.65 23.28 -33.93
CA ARG A 895 2.10 22.10 -34.69
C ARG A 895 3.33 22.42 -35.53
N GLU A 896 3.29 23.53 -36.26
CA GLU A 896 4.42 24.02 -37.07
C GLU A 896 5.63 24.35 -36.18
N TRP A 897 5.41 24.98 -35.01
CA TRP A 897 6.46 25.32 -34.04
C TRP A 897 7.12 24.07 -33.45
N ARG A 898 6.33 23.04 -33.10
CA ARG A 898 6.85 21.73 -32.68
C ARG A 898 7.69 21.09 -33.78
N SER A 899 7.20 21.08 -35.03
CA SER A 899 7.96 20.53 -36.16
C SER A 899 9.30 21.26 -36.35
N ALA A 900 9.32 22.59 -36.23
CA ALA A 900 10.53 23.40 -36.38
C ALA A 900 11.57 23.15 -35.27
N VAL A 901 11.18 23.06 -33.99
CA VAL A 901 12.15 22.74 -32.91
C VAL A 901 12.64 21.30 -32.95
N VAL A 902 11.88 20.37 -33.54
CA VAL A 902 12.37 19.00 -33.81
C VAL A 902 13.41 19.02 -34.94
N ALA A 903 13.14 19.75 -36.03
CA ALA A 903 14.09 19.91 -37.12
C ALA A 903 15.39 20.62 -36.67
N GLU A 904 15.30 21.70 -35.88
CA GLU A 904 16.46 22.43 -35.38
C GLU A 904 17.29 21.62 -34.37
N ALA A 905 16.66 20.79 -33.54
CA ALA A 905 17.40 19.85 -32.68
C ALA A 905 18.21 18.85 -33.51
N SER A 906 17.60 18.31 -34.56
CA SER A 906 18.24 17.35 -35.47
C SER A 906 19.37 17.98 -36.31
N SER A 907 19.25 19.23 -36.74
CA SER A 907 20.26 19.89 -37.57
C SER A 907 21.39 20.56 -36.79
N SER A 908 21.14 20.99 -35.55
CA SER A 908 22.14 21.64 -34.69
C SER A 908 22.90 20.67 -33.75
N GLY A 909 22.39 19.45 -33.58
CA GLY A 909 22.88 18.50 -32.57
C GLY A 909 22.59 18.91 -31.12
N LYS A 910 21.91 20.03 -30.88
CA LYS A 910 21.59 20.53 -29.53
C LYS A 910 20.31 19.86 -28.99
N PRO A 911 20.17 19.73 -27.66
CA PRO A 911 18.92 19.29 -27.05
C PRO A 911 17.73 20.13 -27.54
N ARG A 912 16.64 19.45 -27.91
CA ARG A 912 15.41 20.07 -28.41
C ARG A 912 14.89 21.12 -27.44
N LEU A 913 14.54 22.30 -27.96
CA LEU A 913 13.86 23.34 -27.19
C LEU A 913 12.55 22.79 -26.60
N LEU A 914 12.34 23.02 -25.30
CA LEU A 914 11.04 22.84 -24.66
C LEU A 914 10.04 23.84 -25.24
N LEU A 915 8.80 23.42 -25.46
CA LEU A 915 7.70 24.34 -25.81
C LEU A 915 6.63 24.27 -24.73
N ALA A 916 6.33 25.41 -24.11
CA ALA A 916 5.21 25.61 -23.21
C ALA A 916 4.23 26.66 -23.78
N ALA A 917 3.09 26.80 -23.12
CA ALA A 917 2.23 27.96 -23.28
C ALA A 917 1.51 28.26 -21.96
N ALA A 918 1.35 29.53 -21.63
CA ALA A 918 0.37 29.95 -20.64
C ALA A 918 -1.03 29.90 -21.28
N VAL A 919 -2.01 29.40 -20.51
CA VAL A 919 -3.38 29.21 -20.99
C VAL A 919 -4.37 29.46 -19.86
N PHE A 920 -5.57 29.87 -20.26
CA PHE A 920 -6.71 30.07 -19.37
C PHE A 920 -6.98 28.83 -18.49
N TYR A 921 -7.47 29.04 -17.26
CA TYR A 921 -7.66 27.98 -16.26
C TYR A 921 -8.46 26.77 -16.76
N SER A 922 -9.37 26.99 -17.73
CA SER A 922 -10.26 26.00 -18.35
C SER A 922 -10.01 25.92 -19.86
N ASN A 923 -10.19 24.75 -20.47
CA ASN A 923 -10.12 24.60 -21.94
C ASN A 923 -11.25 25.35 -22.68
N ASN A 924 -12.28 25.76 -21.95
CA ASN A 924 -13.36 26.60 -22.41
C ASN A 924 -13.14 28.03 -21.86
N TYR A 925 -12.80 28.94 -22.77
CA TYR A 925 -12.66 30.37 -22.56
C TYR A 925 -13.90 31.08 -23.12
N TYR A 926 -14.88 31.37 -22.25
CA TYR A 926 -16.14 32.04 -22.61
C TYR A 926 -16.85 31.46 -23.85
N SER A 927 -17.04 30.14 -23.86
CA SER A 927 -17.58 29.31 -24.96
C SER A 927 -16.66 29.09 -26.17
N VAL A 928 -15.47 29.70 -26.21
CA VAL A 928 -14.42 29.41 -27.19
C VAL A 928 -13.53 28.27 -26.65
N LEU A 929 -13.43 27.17 -27.42
CA LEU A 929 -12.70 25.96 -26.99
C LEU A 929 -11.27 25.94 -27.53
N TYR A 930 -10.31 25.66 -26.65
CA TYR A 930 -8.91 25.43 -27.03
C TYR A 930 -8.76 24.19 -27.94
N PRO A 931 -7.78 24.18 -28.86
CA PRO A 931 -7.50 23.03 -29.74
C PRO A 931 -6.72 21.94 -28.97
N VAL A 932 -7.33 21.33 -27.95
CA VAL A 932 -6.65 20.51 -26.93
C VAL A 932 -5.83 19.36 -27.52
N GLN A 933 -6.26 18.75 -28.63
CA GLN A 933 -5.47 17.71 -29.31
C GLN A 933 -4.16 18.26 -29.94
N SER A 934 -4.19 19.46 -30.51
CA SER A 934 -2.98 20.13 -31.01
C SER A 934 -2.07 20.56 -29.85
N VAL A 935 -2.65 21.09 -28.76
CA VAL A 935 -1.92 21.44 -27.53
C VAL A 935 -1.21 20.21 -26.95
N ALA A 936 -1.93 19.11 -26.74
CA ALA A 936 -1.43 17.88 -26.13
C ALA A 936 -0.35 17.16 -26.96
N SER A 937 -0.41 17.27 -28.29
CA SER A 937 0.62 16.72 -29.19
C SER A 937 1.82 17.66 -29.35
N SER A 938 1.61 18.98 -29.38
CA SER A 938 2.63 19.95 -29.75
C SER A 938 3.43 20.48 -28.56
N LEU A 939 2.84 20.73 -27.40
CA LEU A 939 3.57 21.30 -26.25
C LEU A 939 4.19 20.20 -25.37
N ASP A 940 5.26 20.54 -24.65
CA ASP A 940 5.78 19.72 -23.56
C ASP A 940 4.80 19.77 -22.36
N TRP A 941 4.28 20.96 -22.04
CA TRP A 941 3.15 21.17 -21.11
C TRP A 941 2.42 22.50 -21.36
N VAL A 942 1.33 22.75 -20.64
CA VAL A 942 0.70 24.08 -20.50
C VAL A 942 0.70 24.55 -19.04
N ASN A 943 0.91 25.84 -18.86
CA ASN A 943 0.83 26.56 -17.59
C ASN A 943 -0.63 27.04 -17.42
N LEU A 944 -1.40 26.37 -16.55
CA LEU A 944 -2.81 26.69 -16.30
C LEU A 944 -2.92 27.91 -15.35
N MET A 945 -3.34 29.05 -15.87
CA MET A 945 -3.52 30.30 -15.11
C MET A 945 -4.77 30.23 -14.22
N ALA A 946 -4.68 29.49 -13.11
CA ALA A 946 -5.76 29.21 -12.18
C ALA A 946 -5.93 30.33 -11.12
N TYR A 947 -5.98 31.57 -11.59
CA TYR A 947 -6.05 32.79 -10.79
C TYR A 947 -6.76 33.92 -11.57
N ASP A 948 -6.72 35.15 -11.05
CA ASP A 948 -7.48 36.32 -11.55
C ASP A 948 -9.01 36.12 -11.64
N PHE A 949 -9.54 35.15 -10.89
CA PHE A 949 -10.96 34.81 -10.85
C PHE A 949 -11.84 35.96 -10.35
N TYR A 950 -11.32 36.77 -9.44
CA TYR A 950 -11.99 37.92 -8.84
C TYR A 950 -10.96 39.05 -8.65
N GLY A 951 -11.28 40.23 -9.14
CA GLY A 951 -10.58 41.50 -8.87
C GLY A 951 -11.59 42.66 -8.94
N PRO A 952 -11.34 43.81 -8.31
CA PRO A 952 -12.31 44.91 -8.21
C PRO A 952 -12.67 45.54 -9.56
N GLY A 953 -11.84 45.38 -10.60
CA GLY A 953 -12.16 45.81 -11.97
C GLY A 953 -13.33 45.04 -12.62
N TRP A 954 -13.62 43.81 -12.17
CA TRP A 954 -14.68 42.95 -12.73
C TRP A 954 -15.64 42.36 -11.69
N SER A 955 -15.36 42.49 -10.39
CA SER A 955 -16.22 42.00 -9.31
C SER A 955 -16.56 43.10 -8.29
N ARG A 956 -17.85 43.43 -8.18
CA ARG A 956 -18.41 44.37 -7.18
C ARG A 956 -18.48 43.79 -5.75
N VAL A 957 -18.15 42.51 -5.60
CA VAL A 957 -18.02 41.82 -4.31
C VAL A 957 -16.60 41.26 -4.16
N THR A 958 -16.15 41.12 -2.92
CA THR A 958 -14.92 40.34 -2.62
C THR A 958 -15.06 38.90 -3.13
N GLY A 959 -13.96 38.27 -3.53
CA GLY A 959 -13.96 36.86 -3.93
C GLY A 959 -12.55 36.25 -3.86
N PRO A 960 -12.41 34.92 -3.79
CA PRO A 960 -11.12 34.25 -3.69
C PRO A 960 -10.41 34.24 -5.06
N PRO A 961 -9.36 35.05 -5.31
CA PRO A 961 -8.89 35.29 -6.68
C PRO A 961 -8.25 34.07 -7.37
N ALA A 962 -7.89 33.04 -6.61
CA ALA A 962 -7.24 31.83 -7.10
C ALA A 962 -7.78 30.52 -6.48
N ALA A 963 -9.04 30.49 -6.05
CA ALA A 963 -9.66 29.34 -5.37
C ALA A 963 -9.31 27.97 -6.01
N LEU A 964 -8.78 27.02 -5.24
CA LEU A 964 -8.59 25.65 -5.75
C LEU A 964 -9.94 24.93 -5.94
N PHE A 965 -10.92 25.23 -5.08
CA PHE A 965 -12.25 24.63 -5.11
C PHE A 965 -13.33 25.71 -4.98
N ASP A 966 -14.49 25.47 -5.57
CA ASP A 966 -15.72 26.20 -5.29
C ASP A 966 -16.78 25.19 -4.78
N PRO A 967 -17.31 25.33 -3.54
CA PRO A 967 -18.34 24.44 -3.02
C PRO A 967 -19.70 24.63 -3.73
N SER A 968 -19.95 25.78 -4.36
CA SER A 968 -21.21 26.06 -5.07
C SER A 968 -21.22 25.50 -6.51
N ASN A 969 -20.04 25.37 -7.12
CA ASN A 969 -19.83 25.06 -8.55
C ASN A 969 -20.44 26.12 -9.50
N ALA A 970 -20.62 27.36 -9.03
CA ALA A 970 -21.09 28.50 -9.79
C ALA A 970 -19.96 29.45 -10.22
N GLY A 971 -18.82 29.42 -9.54
CA GLY A 971 -17.63 30.21 -9.83
C GLY A 971 -16.47 29.39 -10.44
N PRO A 972 -15.43 30.07 -10.96
CA PRO A 972 -14.21 29.42 -11.40
C PRO A 972 -13.43 28.83 -10.21
N SER A 973 -12.67 27.76 -10.47
CA SER A 973 -11.72 27.20 -9.50
C SER A 973 -10.65 26.33 -10.19
N GLY A 974 -9.50 26.17 -9.55
CA GLY A 974 -8.37 25.38 -10.06
C GLY A 974 -8.72 23.91 -10.35
N ASP A 975 -9.51 23.25 -9.47
CA ASP A 975 -9.99 21.88 -9.72
C ASP A 975 -11.03 21.84 -10.85
N ALA A 976 -11.92 22.83 -10.96
CA ALA A 976 -12.84 22.89 -12.11
C ALA A 976 -12.08 23.04 -13.44
N GLY A 977 -11.11 23.95 -13.49
CA GLY A 977 -10.26 24.20 -14.66
C GLY A 977 -9.38 23.02 -15.06
N ALA A 978 -8.63 22.45 -14.11
CA ALA A 978 -7.79 21.28 -14.36
C ALA A 978 -8.62 20.05 -14.79
N ARG A 979 -9.79 19.83 -14.18
CA ARG A 979 -10.73 18.77 -14.63
C ARG A 979 -11.23 19.06 -16.05
N SER A 980 -11.61 20.30 -16.36
CA SER A 980 -12.05 20.74 -17.70
C SER A 980 -11.00 20.42 -18.78
N TRP A 981 -9.75 20.82 -18.58
CA TRP A 981 -8.65 20.50 -19.50
C TRP A 981 -8.42 18.99 -19.67
N ILE A 982 -8.43 18.21 -18.59
CA ILE A 982 -8.20 16.77 -18.63
C ILE A 982 -9.37 16.03 -19.31
N GLN A 983 -10.61 16.47 -19.08
CA GLN A 983 -11.81 15.93 -19.73
C GLN A 983 -11.82 16.20 -21.24
N ALA A 984 -11.33 17.35 -21.68
CA ALA A 984 -11.12 17.69 -23.10
C ALA A 984 -9.94 16.96 -23.75
N GLY A 985 -9.20 16.13 -23.00
CA GLY A 985 -8.17 15.23 -23.52
C GLY A 985 -6.72 15.59 -23.19
N LEU A 986 -6.46 16.68 -22.45
CA LEU A 986 -5.11 17.01 -22.02
C LEU A 986 -4.58 15.95 -21.03
N PRO A 987 -3.40 15.33 -21.27
CA PRO A 987 -2.79 14.45 -20.28
C PRO A 987 -2.45 15.23 -19.00
N ALA A 988 -2.78 14.72 -17.82
CA ALA A 988 -2.44 15.36 -16.54
C ALA A 988 -0.93 15.68 -16.44
N LYS A 989 -0.07 14.80 -16.97
CA LYS A 989 1.39 15.01 -17.08
C LYS A 989 1.83 16.01 -18.17
N LYS A 990 0.90 16.79 -18.72
CA LYS A 990 1.13 18.00 -19.52
C LYS A 990 0.41 19.24 -18.96
N ALA A 991 -0.14 19.17 -17.75
CA ALA A 991 -0.70 20.32 -17.04
C ALA A 991 0.21 20.72 -15.87
N VAL A 992 0.46 22.02 -15.74
CA VAL A 992 1.20 22.64 -14.63
C VAL A 992 0.28 23.67 -13.99
N LEU A 993 -0.03 23.53 -12.70
CA LEU A 993 -1.01 24.37 -12.00
C LEU A 993 -0.39 25.71 -11.59
N GLY A 994 -1.00 26.83 -11.98
CA GLY A 994 -0.60 28.17 -11.58
C GLY A 994 -1.18 28.60 -10.23
N PHE A 995 -0.46 29.47 -9.54
CA PHE A 995 -0.96 30.25 -8.40
C PHE A 995 -0.26 31.64 -8.32
N PRO A 996 -0.94 32.66 -7.77
CA PRO A 996 -0.40 34.01 -7.69
C PRO A 996 0.50 34.18 -6.46
N TYR A 997 1.56 34.96 -6.59
CA TYR A 997 2.29 35.57 -5.47
C TYR A 997 1.87 37.05 -5.29
N TYR A 998 0.58 37.30 -5.48
CA TYR A 998 -0.10 38.58 -5.35
C TYR A 998 -1.56 38.34 -4.97
N GLY A 999 -2.29 39.41 -4.72
CA GLY A 999 -3.72 39.41 -4.46
C GLY A 999 -4.40 40.64 -5.03
N TYR A 1000 -5.71 40.71 -4.82
CA TYR A 1000 -6.52 41.89 -5.12
C TYR A 1000 -7.14 42.47 -3.85
N ALA A 1001 -7.11 43.79 -3.76
CA ALA A 1001 -7.58 44.58 -2.64
C ALA A 1001 -8.85 45.38 -3.02
N TRP A 1002 -9.88 45.26 -2.19
CA TRP A 1002 -11.17 45.94 -2.31
C TRP A 1002 -11.41 46.90 -1.14
N ARG A 1003 -12.24 47.92 -1.39
CA ARG A 1003 -12.85 48.77 -0.37
C ARG A 1003 -14.23 48.21 0.01
N LEU A 1004 -14.33 47.51 1.14
CA LEU A 1004 -15.60 47.02 1.70
C LEU A 1004 -16.61 48.17 1.89
N THR A 1005 -17.88 47.93 1.59
CA THR A 1005 -18.97 48.89 1.87
C THR A 1005 -19.28 48.99 3.37
N ASN A 1006 -19.03 47.92 4.12
CA ASN A 1006 -19.18 47.87 5.58
C ASN A 1006 -18.12 46.94 6.17
N ALA A 1007 -17.32 47.42 7.13
CA ALA A 1007 -16.25 46.63 7.77
C ALA A 1007 -16.77 45.36 8.49
N ASN A 1008 -18.04 45.35 8.91
CA ASN A 1008 -18.69 44.18 9.53
C ASN A 1008 -19.10 43.10 8.51
N SER A 1009 -18.93 43.34 7.21
CA SER A 1009 -19.11 42.35 6.14
C SER A 1009 -17.78 42.17 5.42
N HIS A 1010 -17.02 41.16 5.86
CA HIS A 1010 -15.59 40.99 5.52
C HIS A 1010 -15.22 39.56 5.12
N SER A 1011 -16.21 38.71 4.84
CA SER A 1011 -16.01 37.38 4.24
C SER A 1011 -15.79 37.49 2.73
N TYR A 1012 -15.61 36.36 2.03
CA TYR A 1012 -15.89 36.31 0.59
C TYR A 1012 -17.34 36.72 0.30
N TYR A 1013 -17.56 37.24 -0.91
CA TYR A 1013 -18.83 37.75 -1.44
C TYR A 1013 -19.44 38.92 -0.65
N ALA A 1014 -18.65 39.59 0.19
CA ALA A 1014 -19.02 40.85 0.83
C ALA A 1014 -19.15 42.01 -0.19
N PRO A 1015 -20.12 42.95 0.00
CA PRO A 1015 -20.28 44.13 -0.85
C PRO A 1015 -19.09 45.10 -0.78
N THR A 1016 -18.75 45.71 -1.92
CA THR A 1016 -17.63 46.64 -2.04
C THR A 1016 -17.99 47.91 -2.81
N THR A 1017 -17.17 48.95 -2.67
CA THR A 1017 -17.30 50.25 -3.36
C THR A 1017 -16.27 50.44 -4.48
N GLY A 1018 -15.32 49.51 -4.63
CA GLY A 1018 -14.26 49.56 -5.64
C GLY A 1018 -12.95 48.93 -5.15
N ALA A 1019 -11.86 49.25 -5.84
CA ALA A 1019 -10.50 48.84 -5.48
C ALA A 1019 -10.01 49.53 -4.20
N ALA A 1020 -8.94 48.99 -3.61
CA ALA A 1020 -8.16 49.61 -2.55
C ALA A 1020 -6.65 49.42 -2.81
N ILE A 1021 -5.82 50.25 -2.17
CA ILE A 1021 -4.35 50.26 -2.26
C ILE A 1021 -3.80 50.69 -3.63
N SER A 1022 -4.25 50.09 -4.73
CA SER A 1022 -3.84 50.38 -6.11
C SER A 1022 -5.06 50.55 -7.04
N PRO A 1023 -4.91 51.09 -8.27
CA PRO A 1023 -6.05 51.41 -9.14
C PRO A 1023 -6.90 50.21 -9.58
N ASP A 1024 -6.28 49.06 -9.78
CA ASP A 1024 -6.92 47.77 -10.11
C ASP A 1024 -7.03 46.83 -8.89
N GLY A 1025 -6.56 47.28 -7.73
CA GLY A 1025 -6.47 46.50 -6.49
C GLY A 1025 -5.31 45.51 -6.42
N SER A 1026 -4.49 45.35 -7.47
CA SER A 1026 -3.36 44.41 -7.45
C SER A 1026 -2.31 44.78 -6.38
N ILE A 1027 -1.82 43.78 -5.64
CA ILE A 1027 -0.81 43.95 -4.59
C ILE A 1027 0.05 42.68 -4.45
N GLY A 1028 1.38 42.81 -4.50
CA GLY A 1028 2.31 41.67 -4.42
C GLY A 1028 2.39 41.07 -3.01
N TYR A 1029 2.65 39.76 -2.88
CA TYR A 1029 2.57 39.05 -1.59
C TYR A 1029 3.46 39.68 -0.50
N GLY A 1030 4.70 40.06 -0.79
CA GLY A 1030 5.54 40.81 0.18
C GLY A 1030 4.92 42.13 0.66
N GLN A 1031 4.15 42.83 -0.19
CA GLN A 1031 3.39 44.02 0.19
C GLN A 1031 2.13 43.66 1.01
N ILE A 1032 1.49 42.52 0.75
CA ILE A 1032 0.39 41.99 1.60
C ILE A 1032 0.92 41.63 2.99
N ARG A 1033 2.08 40.97 3.08
CA ARG A 1033 2.76 40.65 4.35
C ARG A 1033 3.09 41.92 5.13
N LYS A 1034 3.59 42.96 4.46
CA LYS A 1034 3.77 44.29 5.06
C LYS A 1034 2.45 44.93 5.50
N PHE A 1035 1.39 44.90 4.68
CA PHE A 1035 0.07 45.41 5.04
C PHE A 1035 -0.49 44.74 6.30
N ILE A 1036 -0.36 43.41 6.42
CA ILE A 1036 -0.82 42.64 7.58
C ILE A 1036 -0.13 43.10 8.87
N VAL A 1037 1.19 43.28 8.84
CA VAL A 1037 1.98 43.75 9.99
C VAL A 1037 1.67 45.21 10.31
N ASP A 1038 1.78 46.11 9.33
CA ASP A 1038 1.63 47.56 9.52
C ASP A 1038 0.21 47.96 9.98
N ASN A 1039 -0.83 47.20 9.62
CA ASN A 1039 -2.24 47.53 9.87
C ASN A 1039 -2.93 46.59 10.86
N GLY A 1040 -2.18 45.69 11.51
CA GLY A 1040 -2.70 44.68 12.44
C GLY A 1040 -3.83 43.82 11.84
N ALA A 1041 -3.73 43.48 10.54
CA ALA A 1041 -4.87 42.97 9.79
C ALA A 1041 -5.25 41.54 10.18
N THR A 1042 -6.55 41.27 10.30
CA THR A 1042 -7.07 39.92 10.55
C THR A 1042 -6.84 39.05 9.32
N THR A 1043 -6.04 37.99 9.46
CA THR A 1043 -5.77 36.99 8.40
C THR A 1043 -6.67 35.76 8.52
N VAL A 1044 -7.18 35.26 7.40
CA VAL A 1044 -8.07 34.08 7.35
C VAL A 1044 -7.70 33.17 6.17
N TYR A 1045 -7.19 31.98 6.47
CA TYR A 1045 -7.13 30.87 5.52
C TYR A 1045 -8.51 30.20 5.42
N ASN A 1046 -9.09 30.13 4.22
CA ASN A 1046 -10.33 29.40 4.00
C ASN A 1046 -10.05 28.03 3.37
N SER A 1047 -10.12 26.97 4.17
CA SER A 1047 -9.87 25.59 3.73
C SER A 1047 -10.95 25.01 2.81
N THR A 1048 -12.13 25.63 2.68
CA THR A 1048 -13.21 25.15 1.79
C THR A 1048 -12.93 25.52 0.34
N VAL A 1049 -12.41 26.73 0.08
CA VAL A 1049 -12.01 27.16 -1.28
C VAL A 1049 -10.50 26.97 -1.54
N VAL A 1050 -9.70 26.88 -0.47
CA VAL A 1050 -8.22 26.96 -0.49
C VAL A 1050 -7.77 28.26 -1.16
N GLY A 1051 -7.96 29.33 -0.41
CA GLY A 1051 -7.53 30.69 -0.69
C GLY A 1051 -7.49 31.49 0.61
N ASP A 1052 -6.55 32.41 0.72
CA ASP A 1052 -6.35 33.26 1.89
C ASP A 1052 -6.97 34.64 1.67
N TYR A 1053 -7.38 35.29 2.76
CA TYR A 1053 -7.68 36.72 2.74
C TYR A 1053 -7.26 37.41 4.03
N CYS A 1054 -7.12 38.74 3.99
CA CYS A 1054 -6.90 39.55 5.17
C CYS A 1054 -7.68 40.86 5.09
N TYR A 1055 -7.98 41.48 6.22
CA TYR A 1055 -8.68 42.76 6.26
C TYR A 1055 -8.31 43.62 7.47
N SER A 1056 -8.31 44.94 7.28
CA SER A 1056 -8.21 45.93 8.35
C SER A 1056 -9.08 47.13 8.00
N GLY A 1057 -9.98 47.52 8.91
CA GLY A 1057 -11.05 48.48 8.64
C GLY A 1057 -11.91 48.07 7.44
N THR A 1058 -11.97 48.92 6.42
CA THR A 1058 -12.67 48.64 5.15
C THR A 1058 -11.74 48.16 4.03
N THR A 1059 -10.45 47.95 4.27
CA THR A 1059 -9.53 47.35 3.29
C THR A 1059 -9.58 45.83 3.42
N TRP A 1060 -9.90 45.12 2.35
CA TRP A 1060 -9.94 43.65 2.29
C TRP A 1060 -9.09 43.16 1.12
N ILE A 1061 -8.26 42.13 1.33
CA ILE A 1061 -7.33 41.60 0.31
C ILE A 1061 -7.49 40.08 0.22
N GLY A 1062 -7.76 39.56 -0.98
CA GLY A 1062 -7.79 38.11 -1.27
C GLY A 1062 -6.53 37.68 -2.03
N TYR A 1063 -5.89 36.58 -1.63
CA TYR A 1063 -4.56 36.15 -2.11
C TYR A 1063 -4.28 34.67 -1.81
N ASP A 1064 -3.05 34.22 -2.07
CA ASP A 1064 -2.51 32.95 -1.59
C ASP A 1064 -1.40 33.19 -0.55
N ASP A 1065 -1.55 32.63 0.66
CA ASP A 1065 -0.45 32.47 1.62
C ASP A 1065 0.01 31.00 1.64
N ASN A 1066 0.96 30.70 2.54
CA ASN A 1066 1.61 29.41 2.73
C ASN A 1066 0.63 28.23 2.74
N GLN A 1067 -0.51 28.36 3.43
CA GLN A 1067 -1.48 27.26 3.56
C GLN A 1067 -2.19 26.94 2.24
N SER A 1068 -2.51 27.95 1.42
CA SER A 1068 -3.05 27.76 0.07
C SER A 1068 -2.01 27.18 -0.88
N ILE A 1069 -0.79 27.76 -0.93
CA ILE A 1069 0.31 27.28 -1.79
C ILE A 1069 0.65 25.82 -1.49
N VAL A 1070 0.88 25.48 -0.23
CA VAL A 1070 1.17 24.10 0.22
C VAL A 1070 0.03 23.14 -0.17
N THR A 1071 -1.23 23.57 -0.08
CA THR A 1071 -2.37 22.73 -0.44
C THR A 1071 -2.53 22.56 -1.96
N LYS A 1072 -2.29 23.60 -2.76
CA LYS A 1072 -2.30 23.54 -4.23
C LYS A 1072 -1.16 22.69 -4.79
N VAL A 1073 0.02 22.74 -4.18
CA VAL A 1073 1.16 21.87 -4.53
C VAL A 1073 0.86 20.40 -4.17
N ARG A 1074 0.27 20.13 -3.00
CA ARG A 1074 -0.20 18.77 -2.65
C ARG A 1074 -1.25 18.28 -3.65
N TYR A 1075 -2.22 19.11 -4.01
CA TYR A 1075 -3.23 18.80 -5.03
C TYR A 1075 -2.57 18.44 -6.36
N ALA A 1076 -1.64 19.26 -6.88
CA ALA A 1076 -0.98 19.01 -8.15
C ALA A 1076 -0.23 17.66 -8.17
N LYS A 1077 0.51 17.37 -7.09
CA LYS A 1077 1.21 16.09 -6.89
C LYS A 1077 0.24 14.91 -6.81
N GLN A 1078 -0.85 15.03 -6.05
CA GLN A 1078 -1.85 13.97 -5.83
C GLN A 1078 -2.72 13.69 -7.07
N ARG A 1079 -3.09 14.72 -7.84
CA ARG A 1079 -3.85 14.58 -9.10
C ARG A 1079 -2.97 14.13 -10.28
N GLY A 1080 -1.68 13.91 -10.05
CA GLY A 1080 -0.75 13.42 -11.07
C GLY A 1080 -0.40 14.46 -12.13
N LEU A 1081 -0.53 15.75 -11.82
CA LEU A 1081 -0.11 16.84 -12.71
C LEU A 1081 1.42 16.79 -12.96
N LEU A 1082 1.92 17.50 -13.96
CA LEU A 1082 3.37 17.59 -14.21
C LEU A 1082 4.09 18.39 -13.12
N GLY A 1083 3.40 19.38 -12.53
CA GLY A 1083 4.03 20.35 -11.67
C GLY A 1083 3.14 21.53 -11.28
N TYR A 1084 3.79 22.62 -10.88
CA TYR A 1084 3.19 23.92 -10.59
C TYR A 1084 4.07 25.07 -11.09
N PHE A 1085 3.48 26.26 -11.23
CA PHE A 1085 4.20 27.51 -11.47
C PHE A 1085 3.60 28.66 -10.64
N SER A 1086 4.37 29.74 -10.44
CA SER A 1086 3.84 30.98 -9.87
C SER A 1086 4.09 32.22 -10.74
N TRP A 1087 3.15 33.15 -10.70
CA TRP A 1087 3.34 34.54 -11.15
C TRP A 1087 3.40 35.44 -9.90
N HIS A 1088 4.53 36.03 -9.52
CA HIS A 1088 5.88 35.94 -10.09
C HIS A 1088 6.93 35.94 -8.97
N VAL A 1089 8.16 35.47 -9.24
CA VAL A 1089 9.19 35.25 -8.21
C VAL A 1089 9.51 36.51 -7.40
N GLY A 1090 9.53 37.68 -8.06
CA GLY A 1090 9.83 38.96 -7.44
C GLY A 1090 8.77 39.54 -6.49
N ALA A 1091 7.64 38.87 -6.28
CA ALA A 1091 6.61 39.27 -5.30
C ALA A 1091 6.57 38.38 -4.05
N ASP A 1092 7.34 37.28 -4.01
CA ASP A 1092 7.45 36.37 -2.87
C ASP A 1092 8.27 37.01 -1.72
N ASP A 1093 7.87 36.75 -0.47
CA ASP A 1093 8.56 37.28 0.71
C ASP A 1093 9.72 36.35 1.09
N ASN A 1094 10.96 36.77 0.82
CA ASN A 1094 12.19 36.00 1.08
C ASN A 1094 12.14 34.55 0.53
N SER A 1095 11.56 34.40 -0.68
CA SER A 1095 11.25 33.11 -1.32
C SER A 1095 10.42 32.14 -0.45
N GLY A 1096 9.60 32.66 0.47
CA GLY A 1096 8.86 31.90 1.47
C GLY A 1096 7.83 30.94 0.86
N LEU A 1097 7.02 31.42 -0.08
CA LEU A 1097 6.03 30.61 -0.79
C LEU A 1097 6.71 29.62 -1.74
N SER A 1098 7.78 30.04 -2.43
CA SER A 1098 8.60 29.21 -3.31
C SER A 1098 9.24 28.03 -2.55
N ARG A 1099 9.76 28.32 -1.35
CA ARG A 1099 10.41 27.33 -0.47
C ARG A 1099 9.40 26.34 0.08
N ALA A 1100 8.25 26.82 0.55
CA ALA A 1100 7.14 25.99 1.00
C ALA A 1100 6.61 25.09 -0.13
N ALA A 1101 6.50 25.60 -1.35
CA ALA A 1101 6.10 24.85 -2.53
C ALA A 1101 7.12 23.75 -2.90
N SER A 1102 8.41 24.09 -2.94
CA SER A 1102 9.48 23.14 -3.28
C SER A 1102 9.60 22.01 -2.26
N GLN A 1103 9.64 22.36 -0.96
CA GLN A 1103 9.67 21.39 0.13
C GLN A 1103 8.41 20.51 0.17
N THR A 1104 7.23 21.07 -0.08
CA THR A 1104 5.98 20.29 -0.12
C THR A 1104 5.91 19.31 -1.28
N TRP A 1105 6.51 19.67 -2.43
CA TRP A 1105 6.61 18.73 -3.54
C TRP A 1105 7.65 17.63 -3.27
N ASP A 1106 8.79 17.93 -2.65
CA ASP A 1106 9.84 16.94 -2.42
C ASP A 1106 9.57 16.07 -1.19
N ALA A 1107 8.70 16.51 -0.27
CA ALA A 1107 8.24 15.74 0.87
C ALA A 1107 7.78 14.34 0.42
N THR A 1108 8.56 13.33 0.79
CA THR A 1108 8.20 11.94 0.53
C THR A 1108 6.94 11.60 1.32
N THR A 1109 6.12 10.70 0.78
CA THR A 1109 4.83 10.32 1.38
C THR A 1109 4.99 9.60 2.73
N ALA A 1110 6.23 9.29 3.14
CA ALA A 1110 6.58 8.81 4.47
C ALA A 1110 6.62 9.95 5.51
N THR A 1111 7.39 11.01 5.28
CA THR A 1111 7.68 12.06 6.28
C THR A 1111 6.43 12.84 6.71
N THR A 1112 5.54 13.11 5.74
CA THR A 1112 4.33 13.93 5.97
C THR A 1112 3.33 13.27 6.95
N ARG A 1113 3.35 11.93 7.08
CA ARG A 1113 2.44 11.19 7.98
C ARG A 1113 2.77 11.36 9.47
N THR A 1114 4.00 11.78 9.81
CA THR A 1114 4.43 11.96 11.20
C THR A 1114 4.11 13.37 11.70
N ILE A 1115 4.44 14.40 10.92
CA ILE A 1115 4.35 15.80 11.40
C ILE A 1115 2.94 16.38 11.29
N GLN A 1116 2.16 16.06 10.25
CA GLN A 1116 0.77 16.57 10.15
C GLN A 1116 -0.18 16.01 11.23
N LYS A 1117 0.20 14.96 11.95
CA LYS A 1117 -0.55 14.45 13.12
C LYS A 1117 -0.42 15.33 14.37
N ILE A 1118 0.61 16.18 14.46
CA ILE A 1118 0.89 16.98 15.66
C ILE A 1118 0.15 18.31 15.60
N ILE A 1119 0.13 18.97 14.43
CA ILE A 1119 -0.41 20.32 14.25
C ILE A 1119 -1.96 20.38 14.28
N MET A 1120 -2.67 19.25 14.13
CA MET A 1120 -4.14 19.21 14.00
C MET A 1120 -4.89 18.68 15.25
N CYS A 1121 -4.23 18.49 16.39
CA CYS A 1121 -4.83 17.82 17.56
C CYS A 1121 -4.72 18.57 18.91
N CYS A 1122 -4.48 19.88 18.92
CA CYS A 1122 -4.55 20.71 20.13
C CYS A 1122 -5.38 21.98 19.91
N ASN A 1123 -6.68 21.93 20.22
CA ASN A 1123 -7.55 23.10 20.20
C ASN A 1123 -8.26 23.27 21.56
N PHE A 1124 -7.51 23.75 22.54
CA PHE A 1124 -7.98 24.19 23.86
C PHE A 1124 -7.30 25.54 24.19
N PRO A 1125 -7.97 26.46 24.91
CA PRO A 1125 -7.35 27.71 25.35
C PRO A 1125 -6.37 27.45 26.49
N GLY A 1126 -5.09 27.25 26.15
CA GLY A 1126 -4.01 26.99 27.10
C GLY A 1126 -2.65 26.90 26.40
N TYR A 1127 -1.57 27.09 27.16
CA TYR A 1127 -0.20 27.21 26.65
C TYR A 1127 0.23 26.04 25.73
N THR A 1128 0.72 26.38 24.54
CA THR A 1128 1.23 25.38 23.57
C THR A 1128 2.67 24.99 23.90
N LEU A 1129 2.91 23.74 24.28
CA LEU A 1129 4.25 23.21 24.58
C LEU A 1129 4.79 22.37 23.41
N LEU A 1130 6.11 22.44 23.17
CA LEU A 1130 6.83 21.57 22.24
C LEU A 1130 7.38 20.36 22.99
N SER A 1131 6.72 19.21 22.87
CA SER A 1131 7.17 17.94 23.46
C SER A 1131 8.21 17.23 22.60
N ILE A 1132 9.26 16.73 23.26
CA ILE A 1132 10.49 16.22 22.64
C ILE A 1132 10.84 14.86 23.27
N GLY A 1133 10.47 13.77 22.58
CA GLY A 1133 10.78 12.41 23.02
C GLY A 1133 9.67 11.39 22.68
N GLY A 1134 9.26 10.61 23.68
CA GLY A 1134 8.18 9.63 23.68
C GLY A 1134 8.57 8.24 23.21
N GLY A 1135 7.71 7.26 23.52
CA GLY A 1135 8.00 5.81 23.47
C GLY A 1135 8.45 5.18 22.14
N SER A 1136 8.59 5.96 21.07
CA SER A 1136 9.18 5.54 19.78
C SER A 1136 10.50 6.26 19.42
N ALA A 1137 10.97 7.17 20.26
CA ALA A 1137 12.24 7.88 20.11
C ALA A 1137 13.45 6.95 20.34
N ASN A 1138 14.60 7.34 19.78
CA ASN A 1138 15.84 6.59 19.94
C ASN A 1138 16.42 6.78 21.35
N LYS A 1139 16.10 5.84 22.25
CA LYS A 1139 16.49 5.88 23.68
C LYS A 1139 18.01 5.93 23.87
N ASP A 1140 18.79 5.27 23.00
CA ASP A 1140 20.26 5.34 23.03
C ASP A 1140 20.79 6.71 22.59
N ALA A 1141 20.10 7.43 21.69
CA ALA A 1141 20.47 8.79 21.33
C ALA A 1141 20.20 9.78 22.47
N PHE A 1142 19.09 9.63 23.21
CA PHE A 1142 18.82 10.42 24.41
C PHE A 1142 19.86 10.15 25.51
N ALA A 1143 20.15 8.88 25.81
CA ALA A 1143 21.20 8.52 26.76
C ALA A 1143 22.58 9.08 26.36
N SER A 1144 22.97 8.94 25.09
CA SER A 1144 24.23 9.48 24.56
C SER A 1144 24.30 11.01 24.65
N MET A 1145 23.23 11.71 24.27
CA MET A 1145 23.14 13.17 24.35
C MET A 1145 23.20 13.66 25.80
N ALA A 1146 22.41 13.06 26.70
CA ALA A 1146 22.39 13.42 28.11
C ALA A 1146 23.74 13.16 28.81
N SER A 1147 24.47 12.12 28.40
CA SER A 1147 25.76 11.77 29.01
C SER A 1147 26.90 12.75 28.73
N ASN A 1148 26.75 13.70 27.79
CA ASN A 1148 27.81 14.61 27.36
C ASN A 1148 27.40 16.10 27.52
N PRO A 1149 28.10 16.91 28.35
CA PRO A 1149 27.72 18.31 28.61
C PRO A 1149 27.65 19.21 27.36
N ASN A 1150 28.46 18.96 26.33
CA ASN A 1150 28.42 19.74 25.09
C ASN A 1150 27.23 19.33 24.22
N SER A 1151 26.90 18.04 24.18
CA SER A 1151 25.68 17.54 23.52
C SER A 1151 24.43 18.07 24.21
N ARG A 1152 24.37 18.06 25.55
CA ARG A 1152 23.28 18.68 26.32
C ARG A 1152 23.11 20.16 25.98
N ARG A 1153 24.18 20.96 26.05
CA ARG A 1153 24.14 22.40 25.72
C ARG A 1153 23.67 22.65 24.29
N SER A 1154 24.15 21.88 23.32
CA SER A 1154 23.74 22.00 21.90
C SER A 1154 22.29 21.59 21.68
N PHE A 1155 21.80 20.57 22.39
CA PHE A 1155 20.40 20.15 22.38
C PHE A 1155 19.49 21.24 22.96
N ILE A 1156 19.81 21.73 24.17
CA ILE A 1156 19.09 22.82 24.86
C ILE A 1156 18.98 24.07 23.99
N GLN A 1157 20.08 24.52 23.38
CA GLN A 1157 20.06 25.71 22.52
C GLN A 1157 19.19 25.48 21.27
N SER A 1158 19.22 24.27 20.71
CA SER A 1158 18.41 23.91 19.54
C SER A 1158 16.91 23.84 19.86
N THR A 1159 16.53 23.24 21.00
CA THR A 1159 15.13 23.11 21.40
C THR A 1159 14.51 24.46 21.75
N ILE A 1160 15.25 25.35 22.45
CA ILE A 1160 14.86 26.76 22.67
C ILE A 1160 14.67 27.49 21.34
N THR A 1161 15.64 27.37 20.42
CA THR A 1161 15.57 28.03 19.10
C THR A 1161 14.35 27.57 18.30
N VAL A 1162 14.02 26.28 18.31
CA VAL A 1162 12.82 25.73 17.66
C VAL A 1162 11.55 26.21 18.36
N ALA A 1163 11.48 26.20 19.69
CA ALA A 1163 10.32 26.71 20.43
C ALA A 1163 9.98 28.15 20.05
N ARG A 1164 10.98 29.04 20.04
CA ARG A 1164 10.80 30.44 19.64
C ARG A 1164 10.43 30.60 18.17
N SER A 1165 11.12 29.89 17.26
CA SER A 1165 10.90 29.98 15.81
C SER A 1165 9.48 29.58 15.36
N TYR A 1166 8.77 28.79 16.18
CA TYR A 1166 7.41 28.30 15.89
C TYR A 1166 6.36 28.76 16.92
N GLY A 1167 6.67 29.75 17.76
CA GLY A 1167 5.70 30.39 18.66
C GLY A 1167 5.21 29.51 19.82
N PHE A 1168 6.00 28.52 20.25
CA PHE A 1168 5.67 27.72 21.42
C PHE A 1168 5.86 28.51 22.72
N HIS A 1169 4.95 28.29 23.67
CA HIS A 1169 4.93 28.89 25.00
C HIS A 1169 5.85 28.16 25.98
N GLY A 1170 6.34 26.98 25.60
CA GLY A 1170 7.22 26.16 26.43
C GLY A 1170 7.65 24.88 25.75
N LEU A 1171 8.33 24.05 26.54
CA LEU A 1171 9.08 22.87 26.13
C LEU A 1171 8.80 21.73 27.11
N ASP A 1172 8.63 20.53 26.57
CA ASP A 1172 8.33 19.32 27.34
C ASP A 1172 9.31 18.19 26.98
N LEU A 1173 9.88 17.54 27.98
CA LEU A 1173 10.89 16.48 27.80
C LEU A 1173 10.33 15.10 28.15
N ASP A 1174 10.07 14.28 27.14
CA ASP A 1174 9.47 12.95 27.29
C ASP A 1174 10.52 11.84 27.08
N TRP A 1175 11.43 11.66 28.04
CA TRP A 1175 12.37 10.54 28.00
C TRP A 1175 11.85 9.40 28.89
N ASP A 1176 10.94 8.57 28.35
CA ASP A 1176 10.18 7.58 29.12
C ASP A 1176 11.02 6.68 30.05
N TYR A 1177 12.23 6.30 29.62
CA TYR A 1177 13.07 5.27 30.28
C TYR A 1177 14.56 5.65 30.25
N PRO A 1178 15.06 6.37 31.28
CA PRO A 1178 16.46 6.34 31.69
C PRO A 1178 16.73 4.99 32.37
N ARG A 1179 17.56 4.14 31.77
CA ARG A 1179 17.58 2.68 32.02
C ARG A 1179 18.37 2.26 33.27
N ASN A 1180 19.08 3.18 33.90
CA ASN A 1180 19.98 2.91 35.02
C ASN A 1180 20.28 4.22 35.79
N ALA A 1181 20.90 4.11 36.96
CA ALA A 1181 21.23 5.25 37.81
C ALA A 1181 22.11 6.32 37.13
N LYS A 1182 22.99 5.94 36.19
CA LYS A 1182 23.80 6.92 35.43
C LYS A 1182 22.93 7.69 34.44
N GLU A 1183 22.10 7.00 33.64
CA GLU A 1183 21.16 7.66 32.71
C GLU A 1183 20.18 8.58 33.46
N MET A 1184 19.74 8.20 34.66
CA MET A 1184 18.90 9.05 35.53
C MET A 1184 19.66 10.29 36.06
N SER A 1185 20.93 10.15 36.41
CA SER A 1185 21.80 11.28 36.81
C SER A 1185 22.10 12.22 35.63
N ASP A 1186 22.38 11.65 34.44
CA ASP A 1186 22.58 12.39 33.19
C ASP A 1186 21.32 13.19 32.79
N PHE A 1187 20.14 12.61 33.00
CA PHE A 1187 18.84 13.27 32.82
C PHE A 1187 18.62 14.42 33.83
N GLY A 1188 18.96 14.21 35.11
CA GLY A 1188 18.91 15.26 36.13
C GLY A 1188 19.79 16.47 35.79
N MET A 1189 21.02 16.22 35.31
CA MET A 1189 21.92 17.28 34.82
C MET A 1189 21.33 18.02 33.61
N LEU A 1190 20.73 17.31 32.65
CA LEU A 1190 20.07 17.92 31.49
C LEU A 1190 18.93 18.86 31.90
N LEU A 1191 18.07 18.45 32.84
CA LEU A 1191 16.98 19.28 33.34
C LEU A 1191 17.48 20.53 34.08
N GLN A 1192 18.55 20.42 34.88
CA GLN A 1192 19.17 21.57 35.55
C GLN A 1192 19.81 22.56 34.58
N GLU A 1193 20.57 22.07 33.59
CA GLU A 1193 21.19 22.91 32.56
C GLU A 1193 20.12 23.62 31.70
N TRP A 1194 19.04 22.93 31.33
CA TRP A 1194 17.96 23.49 30.52
C TRP A 1194 17.18 24.57 31.28
N ARG A 1195 16.82 24.30 32.54
CA ARG A 1195 16.17 25.28 33.43
C ARG A 1195 17.04 26.51 33.66
N SER A 1196 18.36 26.35 33.67
CA SER A 1196 19.31 27.45 33.81
C SER A 1196 19.40 28.29 32.53
N ALA A 1197 19.42 27.65 31.35
CA ALA A 1197 19.42 28.34 30.05
C ALA A 1197 18.15 29.17 29.82
N VAL A 1198 16.96 28.59 30.06
CA VAL A 1198 15.67 29.31 29.92
C VAL A 1198 15.55 30.45 30.92
N LYS A 1199 16.07 30.29 32.15
CA LYS A 1199 16.14 31.39 33.13
C LYS A 1199 17.05 32.52 32.66
N ALA A 1200 18.23 32.21 32.12
CA ALA A 1200 19.15 33.22 31.59
C ALA A 1200 18.52 34.02 30.43
N GLU A 1201 17.81 33.35 29.53
CA GLU A 1201 17.06 33.97 28.44
C GLU A 1201 15.98 34.95 28.96
N SER A 1202 15.24 34.57 30.01
CA SER A 1202 14.19 35.42 30.62
C SER A 1202 14.68 36.66 31.37
N SER A 1203 15.99 36.96 31.36
CA SER A 1203 16.54 38.17 31.99
C SER A 1203 16.43 39.45 31.14
N SER A 1204 16.11 39.32 29.84
CA SER A 1204 15.69 40.44 28.98
C SER A 1204 14.22 40.80 29.23
N ARG A 1205 13.95 42.09 29.49
CA ARG A 1205 12.63 42.57 29.99
C ARG A 1205 11.44 42.30 29.05
N ASP A 1206 11.69 42.09 27.76
CA ASP A 1206 10.63 42.03 26.73
C ASP A 1206 10.32 40.59 26.26
N THR A 1207 10.92 39.56 26.86
CA THR A 1207 10.82 38.16 26.38
C THR A 1207 10.07 37.25 27.36
N PRO A 1208 8.87 36.74 27.03
CA PRO A 1208 8.14 35.83 27.90
C PRO A 1208 8.93 34.54 28.20
N ALA A 1209 9.03 34.15 29.46
CA ALA A 1209 9.74 32.94 29.86
C ALA A 1209 9.07 31.68 29.30
N LEU A 1210 9.86 30.73 28.78
CA LEU A 1210 9.35 29.43 28.33
C LEU A 1210 8.97 28.57 29.54
N ILE A 1211 7.79 27.97 29.50
CA ILE A 1211 7.39 26.92 30.44
C ILE A 1211 8.27 25.68 30.17
N LEU A 1212 8.72 24.99 31.23
CA LEU A 1212 9.45 23.72 31.12
C LEU A 1212 8.70 22.63 31.88
N THR A 1213 8.40 21.52 31.21
CA THR A 1213 7.86 20.28 31.80
C THR A 1213 8.71 19.07 31.41
N ALA A 1214 8.55 17.95 32.11
CA ALA A 1214 9.18 16.69 31.76
C ALA A 1214 8.30 15.52 32.20
N ALA A 1215 8.18 14.50 31.36
CA ALA A 1215 7.53 13.24 31.68
C ALA A 1215 8.58 12.19 32.09
N VAL A 1216 8.27 11.41 33.12
CA VAL A 1216 9.15 10.35 33.65
C VAL A 1216 8.30 9.12 33.94
N TYR A 1217 8.56 8.00 33.26
CA TYR A 1217 7.75 6.79 33.38
C TYR A 1217 8.29 5.87 34.47
N TYR A 1218 7.46 5.55 35.48
CA TYR A 1218 7.78 4.54 36.50
C TYR A 1218 7.48 3.13 35.96
N SER A 1219 8.48 2.25 35.93
CA SER A 1219 8.30 0.86 35.52
C SER A 1219 7.76 0.00 36.66
N TRP A 1220 6.55 -0.54 36.51
CA TRP A 1220 6.00 -1.55 37.41
C TRP A 1220 6.63 -2.93 37.15
N ASN A 1221 7.79 -3.19 37.76
CA ASN A 1221 8.30 -4.55 37.91
C ASN A 1221 7.56 -5.25 39.06
N TYR A 1222 6.87 -6.34 38.77
CA TYR A 1222 5.97 -7.02 39.73
C TYR A 1222 6.67 -7.79 40.88
N HIS A 1223 7.97 -7.56 41.11
CA HIS A 1223 8.81 -8.36 42.02
C HIS A 1223 9.83 -7.58 42.87
N GLU A 1224 9.92 -6.25 42.78
CA GLU A 1224 10.85 -5.46 43.62
C GLU A 1224 10.15 -4.27 44.30
N VAL A 1225 10.57 -3.96 45.53
CA VAL A 1225 9.96 -2.91 46.36
C VAL A 1225 10.33 -1.52 45.80
N PRO A 1226 9.38 -0.56 45.70
CA PRO A 1226 9.68 0.75 45.13
C PRO A 1226 10.69 1.54 45.98
N VAL A 1227 11.85 1.86 45.39
CA VAL A 1227 12.73 2.92 45.91
C VAL A 1227 12.14 4.27 45.50
N PRO A 1228 11.85 5.20 46.44
CA PRO A 1228 11.28 6.50 46.07
C PRO A 1228 12.32 7.42 45.41
N CYS A 1229 12.07 7.83 44.16
CA CYS A 1229 12.94 8.80 43.47
C CYS A 1229 12.83 10.24 44.02
N SER A 1230 11.90 10.51 44.94
CA SER A 1230 11.65 11.84 45.54
C SER A 1230 12.91 12.48 46.13
N GLY A 1231 13.74 11.71 46.83
CA GLY A 1231 14.96 12.22 47.45
C GLY A 1231 16.00 12.76 46.45
N HIS A 1232 16.09 12.19 45.24
CA HIS A 1232 17.05 12.66 44.23
C HIS A 1232 16.61 13.97 43.58
N PHE A 1233 15.34 14.11 43.22
CA PHE A 1233 14.86 15.35 42.59
C PHE A 1233 14.80 16.52 43.58
N GLN A 1234 14.47 16.28 44.86
CA GLN A 1234 14.56 17.30 45.91
C GLN A 1234 15.99 17.81 46.11
N GLN A 1235 17.00 16.93 46.13
CA GLN A 1235 18.41 17.34 46.20
C GLN A 1235 18.86 18.18 44.99
N LEU A 1236 18.19 18.06 43.83
CA LEU A 1236 18.48 18.81 42.61
C LEU A 1236 17.68 20.12 42.50
N GLY A 1237 16.88 20.49 43.51
CA GLY A 1237 16.11 21.74 43.53
C GLY A 1237 14.96 21.78 42.52
N LEU A 1238 14.50 20.61 42.06
CA LEU A 1238 13.35 20.43 41.18
C LEU A 1238 12.18 19.95 42.05
N GLY A 1239 11.04 20.63 41.93
CA GLY A 1239 9.79 20.36 42.65
C GLY A 1239 8.60 20.59 41.74
#